data_AF-A0A087B848-F1
#
_entry.id   AF-A0A087B848-F1
#
_cell.length_a   1.000
_cell.length_b   1.000
_cell.length_c   1.000
_cell.angle_alpha   90.00
_cell.angle_beta   90.00
_cell.angle_gamma   90.00
#
_symmetry.space_group_name_H-M   'P 1'
#
loop_
_entity.id
_entity.type
_entity.pdbx_description
1 polymer ?
#
loop_
_entity_poly.entity_id
_entity_poly.type
_entity_poly.pdbx_seq_one_letter_code
_entity_poly.pdbx_strand_id
1 'polypeptide(L)'
;MAANNRDEEAIDKTIATNDDATLLAEESGIHDTENLEAQLNPENRTPDNLDIHRGELAEDFVGESEEETQNIENEKTLAGEQPEDVAVDKAALRSDDSATVPENDKPFVGGVKTTISGRGEGTIWPFTESDDPNKATEKVEGSSSNNQPYSPADEGAQRPFDHAATEPAAEPVAAQTNSAEQSSAVSSAATSKDAQESERAAEDHAGDATTGDGKKARNTKKNKKQPGKIRTAYHKYQQTKFYKIWDKRIKFSYAFYALTFLFLCWWTDLFQIWSVNKDTQYDPLAHIGLITQIWNACWRNAAGTAFILNFIALALIYAACVTIINRFWVATAAFTTLVSVFAVANKIKITLRNETIIPSDLTFISGGAGESIVSFIPPDMHALVYVSIKRIVAFIILCILLQFIDKRRAFIYCSWKHPLRNAKNIAGTLGRILAAVLSVCLLITYSVNLSEPKSAVRNFANNLGYSPALWNTSIDAQQSGSLTTFLSLTKVKAMNEPKDYSRKAMQAIADKYAKEADIVNAQRAQSLTNSTVIFVLSESFSDPTRVPGVSFTSDPIPFVRSLSESPQASTGLMISPSYGGGTANIEYQQLTGMSMANFNDSLLSPYQQLIPNRSNVFTFNQMWNEACGGSEPEQCSIAYHPYFKNLYMRAFNYVKFKFSNFRTLDSVKDPLVDQRTNPNSGLVQDEQSYQDVIDGLNSSAEQSRNMFVQLITMQNHLPYNDWYAGNQFKDAGDTSENLTDAERRDIETYAKGAYITDEATQQFLNELNQMDRPISVVFYGDHLPGIYPTAMANPDNNVGLHETNYFIWSNQASRDVNKLPESNSGYSSANFFMAQAAEQLNAKVSPFLTLLSQLHAEVPAMARFGNSLGSGWTANSSTTIVDAHGNVIPESSLSDHAKQLLEDYKLVQYDMAVGKNYLGDMKFTSLNYNK
;
A
#
# COMPACT_ATOMS: atom_id res chain seq x y z
N MET A 1 -59.25 15.35 -27.46
CA MET A 1 -60.64 15.25 -26.95
C MET A 1 -60.97 13.78 -26.78
N ALA A 2 -61.46 13.34 -25.60
CA ALA A 2 -62.15 12.07 -25.29
C ALA A 2 -61.54 10.70 -25.75
N ALA A 3 -61.81 9.55 -25.10
CA ALA A 3 -62.13 9.25 -23.69
C ALA A 3 -62.07 7.72 -23.45
N ASN A 4 -61.73 7.31 -22.22
CA ASN A 4 -62.20 6.13 -21.47
C ASN A 4 -62.02 4.66 -21.98
N ASN A 5 -61.11 3.96 -21.28
CA ASN A 5 -61.37 2.83 -20.34
C ASN A 5 -61.65 1.38 -20.79
N ARG A 6 -61.21 0.49 -19.87
CA ARG A 6 -61.52 -0.93 -19.60
C ARG A 6 -60.67 -1.97 -20.34
N ASP A 7 -59.90 -2.82 -19.66
CA ASP A 7 -60.16 -3.81 -18.57
C ASP A 7 -60.75 -5.12 -19.18
N GLU A 8 -60.31 -6.34 -18.89
CA GLU A 8 -59.26 -6.84 -17.97
C GLU A 8 -58.81 -8.29 -18.31
N GLU A 9 -57.90 -8.86 -17.50
CA GLU A 9 -57.57 -10.29 -17.33
C GLU A 9 -56.74 -11.02 -18.43
N ALA A 10 -56.06 -12.12 -18.03
CA ALA A 10 -54.81 -12.57 -18.68
C ALA A 10 -54.40 -14.05 -18.39
N ILE A 11 -53.22 -14.42 -18.95
CA ILE A 11 -52.36 -15.60 -18.68
C ILE A 11 -52.72 -16.90 -19.45
N ASP A 12 -51.67 -17.54 -19.99
CA ASP A 12 -51.73 -18.76 -20.82
C ASP A 12 -50.80 -19.88 -20.24
N LYS A 13 -50.81 -21.03 -20.94
CA LYS A 13 -50.12 -22.31 -20.69
C LYS A 13 -48.59 -22.18 -20.54
N THR A 14 -47.85 -22.99 -19.77
CA THR A 14 -47.83 -24.46 -19.55
C THR A 14 -47.05 -25.29 -20.59
N ILE A 15 -45.72 -25.36 -20.39
CA ILE A 15 -44.85 -26.58 -20.36
C ILE A 15 -44.57 -27.39 -21.66
N ALA A 16 -43.38 -28.03 -21.66
CA ALA A 16 -42.79 -29.03 -22.59
C ALA A 16 -42.16 -28.46 -23.88
N THR A 17 -40.88 -28.68 -24.28
CA THR A 17 -39.85 -29.76 -24.16
C THR A 17 -39.95 -30.90 -25.20
N ASN A 18 -38.98 -30.96 -26.13
CA ASN A 18 -38.00 -32.06 -26.33
C ASN A 18 -37.22 -31.97 -27.68
N ASP A 19 -35.90 -32.07 -27.57
CA ASP A 19 -34.92 -32.97 -28.24
C ASP A 19 -34.96 -33.37 -29.75
N ASP A 20 -33.72 -33.51 -30.27
CA ASP A 20 -33.20 -34.46 -31.28
C ASP A 20 -33.48 -34.37 -32.81
N ALA A 21 -32.46 -33.85 -33.50
CA ALA A 21 -31.52 -34.60 -34.36
C ALA A 21 -31.74 -34.84 -35.89
N THR A 22 -30.68 -34.49 -36.63
CA THR A 22 -30.04 -35.20 -37.79
C THR A 22 -30.53 -35.10 -39.27
N LEU A 23 -29.56 -34.70 -40.13
CA LEU A 23 -29.17 -35.22 -41.47
C LEU A 23 -29.73 -34.66 -42.83
N LEU A 24 -28.79 -34.08 -43.61
CA LEU A 24 -28.42 -34.36 -45.04
C LEU A 24 -28.97 -33.56 -46.26
N ALA A 25 -28.16 -33.65 -47.35
CA ALA A 25 -28.25 -33.16 -48.75
C ALA A 25 -27.99 -31.64 -48.97
N GLU A 26 -26.87 -31.22 -49.59
CA GLU A 26 -26.46 -31.19 -51.04
C GLU A 26 -27.07 -29.98 -51.79
N GLU A 27 -26.41 -29.26 -52.71
CA GLU A 27 -25.08 -29.29 -53.39
C GLU A 27 -24.28 -27.97 -53.11
N SER A 28 -23.03 -27.66 -53.51
CA SER A 28 -21.82 -28.26 -54.15
C SER A 28 -20.64 -27.25 -53.89
N GLY A 29 -19.35 -27.37 -54.27
CA GLY A 29 -18.51 -28.38 -54.97
C GLY A 29 -17.33 -27.69 -55.72
N ILE A 30 -16.31 -28.46 -56.18
CA ILE A 30 -15.22 -28.07 -57.13
C ILE A 30 -14.17 -27.04 -56.62
N HIS A 31 -12.84 -27.32 -56.58
CA HIS A 31 -12.07 -28.58 -56.66
C HIS A 31 -10.62 -28.37 -56.12
N ASP A 32 -10.12 -29.37 -55.38
CA ASP A 32 -8.73 -29.96 -55.31
C ASP A 32 -7.49 -29.06 -55.06
N THR A 33 -6.34 -29.54 -54.54
CA THR A 33 -5.78 -30.91 -54.41
C THR A 33 -5.14 -31.23 -53.04
N GLU A 34 -5.21 -32.51 -52.63
CA GLU A 34 -4.23 -33.34 -51.87
C GLU A 34 -3.27 -32.67 -50.86
N ASN A 35 -3.27 -32.87 -49.53
CA ASN A 35 -3.47 -34.05 -48.65
C ASN A 35 -2.25 -35.00 -48.51
N LEU A 36 -1.57 -34.98 -47.35
CA LEU A 36 -1.25 -36.19 -46.54
C LEU A 36 -0.58 -35.85 -45.18
N GLU A 37 -0.56 -36.85 -44.28
CA GLU A 37 -0.29 -36.70 -42.84
C GLU A 37 1.13 -37.15 -42.40
N ALA A 38 1.41 -36.89 -41.10
CA ALA A 38 2.03 -37.81 -40.13
C ALA A 38 3.46 -37.51 -39.59
N GLN A 39 3.46 -37.17 -38.29
CA GLN A 39 4.41 -37.56 -37.22
C GLN A 39 5.89 -37.09 -37.27
N LEU A 40 6.32 -36.52 -36.14
CA LEU A 40 7.67 -36.00 -35.88
C LEU A 40 8.46 -36.94 -34.95
N ASN A 41 9.67 -37.34 -35.34
CA ASN A 41 10.78 -37.62 -34.40
C ASN A 41 12.13 -37.67 -35.15
N PRO A 42 13.14 -36.85 -34.79
CA PRO A 42 14.48 -36.93 -35.38
C PRO A 42 15.60 -37.22 -34.36
N GLU A 43 16.45 -38.21 -34.65
CA GLU A 43 17.81 -38.32 -34.09
C GLU A 43 18.87 -38.31 -35.21
N ASN A 44 19.95 -37.56 -34.98
CA ASN A 44 21.31 -37.73 -35.51
C ASN A 44 21.54 -38.14 -36.99
N ARG A 45 22.14 -37.22 -37.77
CA ARG A 45 23.57 -37.36 -38.18
C ARG A 45 24.16 -36.12 -38.90
N THR A 46 25.44 -35.90 -38.63
CA THR A 46 26.42 -34.99 -39.27
C THR A 46 27.17 -35.75 -40.41
N PRO A 47 28.23 -35.27 -41.13
CA PRO A 47 29.13 -34.14 -40.81
C PRO A 47 29.79 -33.34 -41.99
N ASP A 48 30.77 -32.48 -41.63
CA ASP A 48 32.00 -32.12 -42.37
C ASP A 48 31.95 -31.17 -43.62
N ASN A 49 32.92 -30.26 -43.87
CA ASN A 49 34.12 -29.80 -43.11
C ASN A 49 34.70 -28.44 -43.67
N LEU A 50 35.83 -27.96 -43.09
CA LEU A 50 36.75 -26.87 -43.56
C LEU A 50 36.33 -25.38 -43.30
N ASP A 51 37.21 -24.44 -42.89
CA ASP A 51 38.65 -24.53 -42.50
C ASP A 51 39.10 -23.45 -41.45
N ILE A 52 40.35 -23.55 -41.00
CA ILE A 52 40.94 -23.10 -39.72
C ILE A 52 41.61 -21.70 -39.71
N HIS A 53 41.43 -20.91 -38.62
CA HIS A 53 42.51 -20.23 -37.83
C HIS A 53 41.93 -19.52 -36.58
N ARG A 54 42.19 -20.00 -35.34
CA ARG A 54 43.35 -19.73 -34.44
C ARG A 54 43.39 -18.34 -33.77
N GLY A 55 43.11 -18.31 -32.46
CA GLY A 55 43.24 -17.14 -31.57
C GLY A 55 42.96 -17.48 -30.09
N GLU A 56 44.03 -17.72 -29.33
CA GLU A 56 44.13 -17.90 -27.86
C GLU A 56 43.80 -16.58 -27.10
N LEU A 57 43.37 -16.46 -25.82
CA LEU A 57 43.11 -17.31 -24.62
C LEU A 57 41.97 -16.60 -23.80
N ALA A 58 41.00 -17.26 -23.15
CA ALA A 58 40.97 -17.92 -21.82
C ALA A 58 41.06 -17.02 -20.56
N GLU A 59 40.00 -17.11 -19.71
CA GLU A 59 39.93 -17.01 -18.22
C GLU A 59 40.44 -15.74 -17.47
N ASP A 60 40.03 -15.40 -16.23
CA ASP A 60 38.75 -15.45 -15.48
C ASP A 60 38.92 -14.65 -14.14
N PHE A 61 37.85 -14.47 -13.33
CA PHE A 61 37.82 -14.04 -11.90
C PHE A 61 38.21 -12.59 -11.43
N VAL A 62 37.17 -11.87 -10.99
CA VAL A 62 36.92 -11.17 -9.70
C VAL A 62 38.07 -10.99 -8.65
N GLY A 63 38.20 -9.76 -8.12
CA GLY A 63 38.66 -9.42 -6.74
C GLY A 63 40.16 -9.07 -6.56
N GLU A 64 40.62 -8.26 -5.58
CA GLU A 64 40.00 -7.37 -4.57
C GLU A 64 40.99 -6.25 -4.13
N SER A 65 40.49 -5.04 -3.79
CA SER A 65 41.02 -4.06 -2.81
C SER A 65 40.09 -2.81 -2.83
N GLU A 66 39.73 -2.08 -1.77
CA GLU A 66 40.27 -1.82 -0.42
C GLU A 66 41.64 -1.12 -0.36
N GLU A 67 41.64 0.21 -0.59
CA GLU A 67 42.07 1.23 0.41
C GLU A 67 41.79 2.67 -0.07
N GLU A 68 41.04 3.46 0.73
CA GLU A 68 41.41 4.81 1.21
C GLU A 68 40.22 5.50 1.90
N THR A 69 40.23 5.52 3.24
CA THR A 69 39.40 6.44 4.04
C THR A 69 40.26 7.58 4.56
N GLN A 70 40.16 8.78 3.96
CA GLN A 70 40.74 10.01 4.51
C GLN A 70 39.88 11.24 4.19
N ASN A 71 39.90 12.20 5.11
CA ASN A 71 38.99 13.36 5.23
C ASN A 71 37.54 12.94 5.59
N ILE A 72 36.82 13.61 6.51
CA ILE A 72 37.08 14.91 7.15
C ILE A 72 37.10 14.75 8.68
N GLU A 73 38.25 15.00 9.30
CA GLU A 73 38.31 15.58 10.65
C GLU A 73 38.65 17.07 10.49
N ASN A 74 37.74 17.96 10.90
CA ASN A 74 38.02 19.27 11.51
C ASN A 74 36.72 20.07 11.68
N GLU A 75 36.21 20.13 12.92
CA GLU A 75 36.05 21.37 13.69
C GLU A 75 35.19 21.12 14.95
N LYS A 76 35.86 20.88 16.08
CA LYS A 76 35.28 21.01 17.42
C LYS A 76 36.35 21.46 18.43
N THR A 77 36.54 22.77 18.55
CA THR A 77 36.60 23.47 19.86
C THR A 77 36.79 24.97 19.66
N LEU A 78 35.89 25.76 20.21
CA LEU A 78 36.21 26.78 21.21
C LEU A 78 34.93 27.04 22.02
N ALA A 79 35.08 27.47 23.28
CA ALA A 79 33.96 27.54 24.22
C ALA A 79 34.07 28.73 25.16
N GLY A 80 32.91 29.29 25.52
CA GLY A 80 32.75 30.21 26.64
C GLY A 80 32.55 31.68 26.25
N GLU A 81 31.31 32.14 26.38
CA GLU A 81 30.94 33.09 27.45
C GLU A 81 29.42 32.99 27.74
N GLN A 82 28.98 33.48 28.90
CA GLN A 82 27.56 33.60 29.27
C GLN A 82 27.13 35.08 29.28
N PRO A 83 25.82 35.38 29.28
CA PRO A 83 25.21 35.69 30.58
C PRO A 83 23.75 35.20 30.80
N GLU A 84 23.50 34.84 32.07
CA GLU A 84 22.34 35.15 32.93
C GLU A 84 20.87 34.96 32.46
N ASP A 85 20.20 34.04 33.18
CA ASP A 85 18.86 34.14 33.79
C ASP A 85 17.83 35.18 33.28
N VAL A 86 16.72 34.66 32.74
CA VAL A 86 15.37 35.11 33.15
C VAL A 86 14.46 33.88 33.35
N ALA A 87 13.98 33.69 34.58
CA ALA A 87 12.91 32.75 34.89
C ALA A 87 11.55 33.47 34.94
N VAL A 88 10.51 32.88 34.32
CA VAL A 88 9.11 33.27 34.55
C VAL A 88 8.28 32.00 34.80
N ASP A 89 7.40 32.10 35.79
CA ASP A 89 6.75 30.95 36.45
C ASP A 89 5.44 30.49 35.76
N LYS A 90 5.01 29.27 36.04
CA LYS A 90 3.69 28.73 35.65
C LYS A 90 2.70 28.85 36.81
N ALA A 91 1.87 29.88 36.78
CA ALA A 91 0.68 29.98 37.63
C ALA A 91 -0.59 30.09 36.76
N ALA A 92 -1.63 29.34 37.12
CA ALA A 92 -2.94 29.34 36.46
C ALA A 92 -4.03 29.73 37.46
N LEU A 93 -5.16 30.26 36.96
CA LEU A 93 -6.54 30.24 37.51
C LEU A 93 -7.43 30.99 36.48
N ARG A 94 -8.59 30.47 36.07
CA ARG A 94 -9.97 30.82 36.54
C ARG A 94 -10.30 32.33 36.59
N SER A 95 -11.52 32.76 36.25
CA SER A 95 -12.66 32.15 35.54
C SER A 95 -13.75 33.22 35.33
N ASP A 96 -14.75 32.95 34.47
CA ASP A 96 -16.04 33.67 34.41
C ASP A 96 -15.93 35.17 33.94
N ASP A 97 -16.96 35.89 33.46
CA ASP A 97 -18.23 35.50 32.82
C ASP A 97 -18.77 36.65 31.94
N SER A 98 -19.86 36.37 31.22
CA SER A 98 -20.87 37.34 30.73
C SER A 98 -20.52 38.31 29.60
N ALA A 99 -21.53 38.57 28.76
CA ALA A 99 -21.47 39.47 27.60
C ALA A 99 -22.09 40.84 27.91
N THR A 100 -21.82 41.84 27.06
CA THR A 100 -22.88 42.71 26.50
C THR A 100 -22.39 43.50 25.28
N VAL A 101 -23.34 43.81 24.39
CA VAL A 101 -23.18 44.71 23.23
C VAL A 101 -23.93 46.02 23.55
N PRO A 102 -23.47 47.17 23.03
CA PRO A 102 -24.38 47.99 22.25
C PRO A 102 -23.76 48.56 20.96
N GLU A 103 -24.62 48.83 19.98
CA GLU A 103 -24.35 49.61 18.76
C GLU A 103 -24.11 51.10 19.14
N ASN A 104 -23.44 51.96 18.35
CA ASN A 104 -24.01 52.51 17.12
C ASN A 104 -23.08 53.46 16.33
N ASP A 105 -23.59 53.81 15.14
CA ASP A 105 -23.34 55.02 14.33
C ASP A 105 -22.04 55.25 13.52
N LYS A 106 -22.30 55.80 12.32
CA LYS A 106 -21.39 56.25 11.24
C LYS A 106 -21.51 57.79 11.14
N PRO A 107 -20.99 58.44 10.08
CA PRO A 107 -19.67 58.37 9.42
C PRO A 107 -18.95 59.73 9.52
N PHE A 108 -17.73 59.86 8.97
CA PHE A 108 -17.26 61.17 8.49
C PHE A 108 -16.45 61.09 7.19
N VAL A 109 -16.38 62.22 6.47
CA VAL A 109 -15.83 62.37 5.12
C VAL A 109 -14.63 63.32 5.13
N GLY A 110 -13.60 63.02 4.34
CA GLY A 110 -12.50 63.96 4.07
C GLY A 110 -11.51 63.45 3.03
N GLY A 111 -11.26 64.23 1.98
CA GLY A 111 -10.26 63.94 0.95
C GLY A 111 -9.80 65.23 0.25
N VAL A 112 -8.59 65.23 -0.29
CA VAL A 112 -7.98 66.39 -0.96
C VAL A 112 -7.25 65.94 -2.24
N LYS A 113 -7.30 66.78 -3.28
CA LYS A 113 -6.58 66.60 -4.57
C LYS A 113 -5.38 67.55 -4.65
N THR A 114 -4.38 67.18 -5.46
CA THR A 114 -3.63 68.17 -6.28
C THR A 114 -3.14 67.57 -7.59
N THR A 115 -3.09 68.38 -8.65
CA THR A 115 -2.54 68.12 -10.00
C THR A 115 -1.15 68.82 -10.15
N ILE A 116 -0.38 68.83 -11.26
CA ILE A 116 -0.62 69.51 -12.57
C ILE A 116 0.56 69.23 -13.56
N SER A 117 0.24 68.91 -14.84
CA SER A 117 1.07 69.06 -16.08
C SER A 117 2.39 68.26 -16.23
N GLY A 118 2.98 68.09 -17.43
CA GLY A 118 2.70 68.74 -18.75
C GLY A 118 3.26 68.02 -19.99
N ARG A 119 3.24 68.71 -21.16
CA ARG A 119 3.45 68.15 -22.52
C ARG A 119 4.92 68.09 -22.99
N GLY A 120 5.19 67.24 -24.00
CA GLY A 120 6.32 67.32 -24.94
C GLY A 120 6.10 66.41 -26.16
N GLU A 121 6.54 66.80 -27.36
CA GLU A 121 6.30 66.09 -28.65
C GLU A 121 7.59 65.81 -29.44
N GLY A 122 7.57 64.74 -30.26
CA GLY A 122 8.47 64.53 -31.41
C GLY A 122 9.77 63.72 -31.15
N THR A 123 10.41 63.14 -32.18
CA THR A 123 10.00 62.90 -33.59
C THR A 123 10.93 61.92 -34.31
N ILE A 124 10.38 61.11 -35.22
CA ILE A 124 11.01 60.55 -36.46
C ILE A 124 12.08 59.41 -36.34
N TRP A 125 11.79 58.35 -37.12
CA TRP A 125 12.52 57.15 -37.58
C TRP A 125 13.79 57.40 -38.47
N PRO A 126 14.40 56.42 -39.23
CA PRO A 126 14.58 54.94 -39.10
C PRO A 126 16.06 54.47 -39.39
N PHE A 127 16.28 53.15 -39.64
CA PHE A 127 17.45 52.46 -40.26
C PHE A 127 18.74 52.26 -39.41
N THR A 128 19.54 51.17 -39.49
CA THR A 128 19.36 49.75 -39.91
C THR A 128 20.59 48.90 -39.51
N GLU A 129 20.41 47.58 -39.36
CA GLU A 129 21.25 46.41 -39.76
C GLU A 129 22.81 46.39 -39.67
N SER A 130 23.34 45.16 -39.59
CA SER A 130 24.70 44.68 -39.99
C SER A 130 25.91 45.08 -39.10
N ASP A 131 26.95 44.26 -38.89
CA ASP A 131 27.32 42.91 -39.39
C ASP A 131 28.09 42.09 -38.31
N ASP A 132 28.11 40.75 -38.44
CA ASP A 132 29.13 39.84 -37.87
C ASP A 132 30.17 39.50 -38.97
N PRO A 133 31.49 39.53 -38.69
CA PRO A 133 32.18 38.25 -38.47
C PRO A 133 33.37 38.28 -37.49
N ASN A 134 33.27 37.45 -36.45
CA ASN A 134 34.17 36.32 -36.13
C ASN A 134 35.73 36.39 -36.30
N LYS A 135 36.44 35.77 -35.32
CA LYS A 135 37.86 35.27 -35.28
C LYS A 135 39.01 36.29 -35.24
N ALA A 136 40.12 36.14 -34.51
CA ALA A 136 40.68 35.19 -33.53
C ALA A 136 42.18 35.60 -33.30
N THR A 137 42.83 35.19 -32.20
CA THR A 137 44.31 35.11 -31.97
C THR A 137 45.12 36.44 -32.02
N GLU A 138 46.18 36.72 -31.24
CA GLU A 138 46.99 36.04 -30.21
C GLU A 138 47.73 37.15 -29.38
N LYS A 139 48.73 37.05 -28.47
CA LYS A 139 49.72 36.07 -27.92
C LYS A 139 50.17 36.61 -26.51
N VAL A 140 50.53 35.81 -25.48
CA VAL A 140 51.90 35.36 -25.02
C VAL A 140 52.81 36.50 -24.50
N GLU A 141 53.64 36.39 -23.44
CA GLU A 141 54.46 35.24 -22.93
C GLU A 141 54.76 35.24 -21.40
N GLY A 142 55.29 34.13 -20.83
CA GLY A 142 55.89 34.20 -19.47
C GLY A 142 56.37 32.95 -18.67
N SER A 143 57.22 32.04 -19.18
CA SER A 143 58.20 31.17 -18.42
C SER A 143 57.69 30.17 -17.32
N SER A 144 58.45 29.28 -16.62
CA SER A 144 59.52 28.28 -16.93
C SER A 144 59.98 27.56 -15.61
N SER A 145 60.55 26.34 -15.47
CA SER A 145 60.63 25.06 -16.25
C SER A 145 61.49 23.99 -15.49
N ASN A 146 61.18 22.68 -15.58
CA ASN A 146 61.96 21.48 -15.11
C ASN A 146 62.11 21.29 -13.56
N ASN A 147 62.42 20.12 -12.95
CA ASN A 147 63.04 18.86 -13.45
C ASN A 147 62.74 17.60 -12.55
N GLN A 148 63.08 16.39 -13.04
CA GLN A 148 63.17 15.07 -12.33
C GLN A 148 64.56 14.88 -11.62
N PRO A 149 64.98 13.78 -10.88
CA PRO A 149 64.61 12.34 -11.05
C PRO A 149 64.75 11.32 -9.86
N TYR A 150 64.65 10.01 -10.18
CA TYR A 150 65.40 8.81 -9.66
C TYR A 150 64.75 7.78 -8.69
N SER A 151 65.35 6.56 -8.66
CA SER A 151 64.92 5.28 -8.02
C SER A 151 66.19 4.43 -7.66
N PRO A 152 66.29 3.07 -7.51
CA PRO A 152 65.36 1.92 -7.69
C PRO A 152 65.44 0.87 -6.51
N ALA A 153 65.40 -0.45 -6.83
CA ALA A 153 65.85 -1.65 -6.07
C ALA A 153 64.85 -2.37 -5.11
N ASP A 154 64.90 -3.70 -4.90
CA ASP A 154 65.27 -4.87 -5.75
C ASP A 154 64.85 -6.20 -5.02
N GLU A 155 64.98 -7.35 -5.70
CA GLU A 155 64.90 -8.75 -5.19
C GLU A 155 63.54 -9.24 -4.62
N GLY A 156 63.17 -10.54 -4.65
CA GLY A 156 63.87 -11.73 -5.14
C GLY A 156 62.93 -12.96 -5.27
N ALA A 157 63.42 -14.08 -5.81
CA ALA A 157 62.56 -15.18 -6.31
C ALA A 157 62.84 -16.59 -5.71
N GLN A 158 61.79 -17.41 -5.59
CA GLN A 158 61.77 -18.90 -5.62
C GLN A 158 60.28 -19.37 -5.55
N ARG A 159 59.72 -20.02 -6.58
CA ARG A 159 59.83 -21.42 -7.06
C ARG A 159 58.89 -22.43 -6.33
N PRO A 160 58.29 -23.42 -7.04
CA PRO A 160 57.13 -24.17 -6.57
C PRO A 160 57.45 -25.60 -6.06
N PHE A 161 56.43 -26.30 -5.58
CA PHE A 161 56.36 -27.77 -5.54
C PHE A 161 54.95 -28.27 -5.87
N ASP A 162 54.86 -29.22 -6.81
CA ASP A 162 53.65 -29.94 -7.17
C ASP A 162 53.31 -31.08 -6.19
N HIS A 163 52.03 -31.48 -6.15
CA HIS A 163 51.53 -32.86 -6.38
C HIS A 163 50.04 -32.91 -5.98
N ALA A 164 49.05 -33.10 -6.87
CA ALA A 164 48.79 -34.19 -7.82
C ALA A 164 48.00 -35.39 -7.22
N ALA A 165 46.69 -35.39 -7.55
CA ALA A 165 45.76 -36.53 -7.76
C ALA A 165 45.63 -37.67 -6.71
N THR A 166 44.38 -38.05 -6.39
CA THR A 166 43.71 -39.27 -6.92
C THR A 166 42.32 -39.52 -6.31
N GLU A 167 41.39 -40.07 -7.10
CA GLU A 167 40.21 -40.82 -6.60
C GLU A 167 40.60 -42.25 -6.19
N PRO A 168 39.75 -43.02 -5.49
CA PRO A 168 38.92 -43.98 -6.23
C PRO A 168 37.50 -44.25 -5.64
N ALA A 169 36.67 -44.95 -6.42
CA ALA A 169 35.30 -45.38 -6.06
C ALA A 169 35.21 -46.85 -5.61
N ALA A 170 34.11 -47.24 -4.92
CA ALA A 170 33.40 -48.55 -4.99
C ALA A 170 32.37 -48.78 -3.85
N GLU A 171 31.38 -49.65 -4.10
CA GLU A 171 30.30 -50.14 -3.20
C GLU A 171 30.75 -51.44 -2.41
N PRO A 172 29.92 -52.37 -1.81
CA PRO A 172 28.43 -52.53 -1.78
C PRO A 172 27.73 -53.20 -0.53
N VAL A 173 26.39 -53.41 -0.66
CA VAL A 173 25.43 -54.27 0.13
C VAL A 173 25.23 -53.97 1.65
N ALA A 174 24.15 -54.34 2.37
CA ALA A 174 22.88 -55.09 2.15
C ALA A 174 21.78 -54.56 3.13
N ALA A 175 20.50 -54.34 2.75
CA ALA A 175 19.35 -55.26 2.56
C ALA A 175 18.59 -55.74 3.84
N GLN A 176 17.30 -55.37 3.96
CA GLN A 176 16.11 -56.09 4.53
C GLN A 176 14.94 -55.08 4.67
N THR A 177 13.88 -55.07 3.84
CA THR A 177 12.68 -55.96 3.80
C THR A 177 11.81 -55.98 5.08
N ASN A 178 10.69 -55.24 5.11
CA ASN A 178 9.35 -55.83 4.92
C ASN A 178 8.15 -54.85 5.02
N SER A 179 7.10 -55.23 4.29
CA SER A 179 5.65 -54.94 4.37
C SER A 179 5.02 -54.29 5.63
N ALA A 180 3.81 -53.73 5.60
CA ALA A 180 2.90 -53.19 4.55
C ALA A 180 1.58 -52.73 5.23
N GLU A 181 0.79 -51.87 4.57
CA GLU A 181 -0.67 -51.64 4.82
C GLU A 181 -1.10 -51.09 6.21
N GLN A 182 -2.23 -50.39 6.42
CA GLN A 182 -3.32 -49.82 5.59
C GLN A 182 -3.80 -48.53 6.35
N SER A 183 -3.88 -47.33 5.74
CA SER A 183 -5.02 -46.74 5.00
C SER A 183 -6.25 -46.29 5.83
N SER A 184 -6.92 -45.19 5.41
CA SER A 184 -8.18 -44.61 5.96
C SER A 184 -8.07 -43.91 7.34
N ALA A 185 -8.53 -42.67 7.64
CA ALA A 185 -9.33 -41.64 6.94
C ALA A 185 -10.83 -41.97 6.72
N VAL A 186 -11.84 -41.10 6.91
CA VAL A 186 -11.85 -39.67 7.33
C VAL A 186 -13.25 -39.25 7.89
N SER A 187 -13.29 -38.21 8.74
CA SER A 187 -14.45 -37.34 9.11
C SER A 187 -15.76 -38.02 9.65
N SER A 188 -16.88 -37.35 10.03
CA SER A 188 -17.30 -35.92 10.19
C SER A 188 -18.57 -35.81 11.08
N ALA A 189 -18.84 -34.61 11.65
CA ALA A 189 -20.16 -34.09 12.15
C ALA A 189 -20.87 -34.86 13.30
N ALA A 190 -21.44 -34.25 14.37
CA ALA A 190 -22.51 -33.22 14.51
C ALA A 190 -23.93 -33.77 14.15
N THR A 191 -25.05 -33.46 14.83
CA THR A 191 -25.38 -32.47 15.89
C THR A 191 -26.68 -32.88 16.65
N SER A 192 -27.03 -32.21 17.77
CA SER A 192 -28.39 -32.10 18.38
C SER A 192 -29.09 -33.37 18.96
N LYS A 193 -30.22 -33.31 19.70
CA LYS A 193 -30.53 -32.56 20.96
C LYS A 193 -31.85 -33.09 21.60
N ASP A 194 -31.90 -33.14 22.95
CA ASP A 194 -33.09 -33.18 23.86
C ASP A 194 -34.14 -34.33 23.84
N ALA A 195 -35.00 -34.32 24.89
CA ALA A 195 -36.11 -35.22 25.30
C ALA A 195 -35.74 -36.67 25.77
N GLN A 196 -36.21 -37.25 26.89
CA GLN A 196 -37.53 -37.35 27.57
C GLN A 196 -38.53 -38.31 26.87
N GLU A 197 -39.28 -39.22 27.54
CA GLU A 197 -39.48 -39.49 28.99
C GLU A 197 -40.08 -40.90 29.27
N SER A 198 -40.12 -41.34 30.54
CA SER A 198 -41.08 -42.33 31.13
C SER A 198 -40.98 -43.81 30.68
N GLU A 199 -41.52 -44.85 31.36
CA GLU A 199 -41.93 -45.06 32.78
C GLU A 199 -42.07 -46.58 33.10
N ARG A 200 -41.95 -46.97 34.39
CA ARG A 200 -42.58 -48.16 35.07
C ARG A 200 -42.24 -49.59 34.57
N ALA A 201 -42.58 -50.70 35.26
CA ALA A 201 -42.63 -51.02 36.71
C ALA A 201 -42.80 -52.56 36.94
N ALA A 202 -42.32 -53.07 38.09
CA ALA A 202 -42.66 -54.36 38.79
C ALA A 202 -41.80 -54.38 40.09
N GLU A 203 -42.32 -54.57 41.32
CA GLU A 203 -42.76 -55.84 41.98
C GLU A 203 -41.58 -56.81 42.22
N ASP A 204 -41.35 -57.39 43.41
CA ASP A 204 -42.31 -58.10 44.29
C ASP A 204 -41.97 -58.02 45.83
N HIS A 205 -42.55 -58.90 46.67
CA HIS A 205 -42.88 -58.74 48.10
C HIS A 205 -41.96 -59.34 49.21
N ALA A 206 -42.38 -59.04 50.47
CA ALA A 206 -42.16 -59.72 51.77
C ALA A 206 -40.88 -59.40 52.61
N GLY A 207 -40.94 -59.32 53.96
CA GLY A 207 -42.10 -59.32 54.88
C GLY A 207 -41.69 -59.35 56.38
N ASP A 208 -42.57 -58.86 57.28
CA ASP A 208 -42.60 -59.00 58.78
C ASP A 208 -41.36 -58.67 59.65
N ALA A 209 -41.43 -58.45 60.99
CA ALA A 209 -42.44 -57.85 61.88
C ALA A 209 -41.87 -57.66 63.32
N THR A 210 -42.67 -57.08 64.24
CA THR A 210 -42.55 -57.08 65.73
C THR A 210 -41.61 -56.10 66.48
N THR A 211 -42.24 -55.07 67.08
CA THR A 211 -42.17 -54.61 68.48
C THR A 211 -40.94 -54.85 69.39
N GLY A 212 -40.56 -53.84 70.19
CA GLY A 212 -39.94 -54.07 71.52
C GLY A 212 -39.09 -52.92 72.09
N ASP A 213 -39.46 -52.40 73.26
CA ASP A 213 -38.78 -51.28 73.96
C ASP A 213 -37.43 -51.71 74.61
N GLY A 214 -36.49 -50.77 74.84
CA GLY A 214 -35.19 -51.10 75.43
C GLY A 214 -34.12 -50.00 75.51
N LYS A 215 -34.09 -49.23 76.60
CA LYS A 215 -33.08 -48.19 76.87
C LYS A 215 -31.64 -48.76 76.97
N LYS A 216 -30.68 -48.18 76.25
CA LYS A 216 -29.24 -48.14 76.64
C LYS A 216 -28.49 -46.95 76.01
N ALA A 217 -27.44 -46.49 76.69
CA ALA A 217 -26.84 -45.17 76.46
C ALA A 217 -26.10 -45.02 75.11
N ARG A 218 -26.42 -43.96 74.36
CA ARG A 218 -25.86 -43.70 73.02
C ARG A 218 -24.52 -42.97 73.09
N ASN A 219 -23.44 -43.73 73.31
CA ASN A 219 -22.07 -43.22 73.41
C ASN A 219 -21.60 -42.59 72.08
N THR A 220 -21.38 -41.26 72.06
CA THR A 220 -21.18 -40.44 70.85
C THR A 220 -19.77 -40.53 70.26
N LYS A 221 -19.41 -41.70 69.71
CA LYS A 221 -18.19 -41.86 68.91
C LYS A 221 -18.16 -40.87 67.74
N LYS A 222 -17.20 -39.94 67.74
CA LYS A 222 -16.92 -39.01 66.62
C LYS A 222 -16.54 -39.82 65.36
N ASN A 223 -17.48 -39.92 64.42
CA ASN A 223 -17.31 -40.71 63.21
C ASN A 223 -16.33 -40.02 62.23
N LYS A 224 -15.03 -40.39 62.30
CA LYS A 224 -14.03 -39.96 61.32
C LYS A 224 -14.37 -40.57 59.95
N LYS A 225 -14.98 -39.78 59.05
CA LYS A 225 -15.19 -40.19 57.64
C LYS A 225 -13.85 -40.64 57.04
N GLN A 226 -13.78 -41.87 56.55
CA GLN A 226 -12.57 -42.37 55.89
C GLN A 226 -12.26 -41.52 54.64
N PRO A 227 -10.98 -41.23 54.35
CA PRO A 227 -10.61 -40.58 53.10
C PRO A 227 -10.88 -41.52 51.91
N GLY A 228 -11.70 -41.08 50.96
CA GLY A 228 -11.98 -41.86 49.75
C GLY A 228 -10.71 -42.23 48.97
N LYS A 229 -10.74 -43.37 48.27
CA LYS A 229 -9.58 -44.09 47.69
C LYS A 229 -8.52 -43.18 47.03
N ILE A 230 -8.95 -42.14 46.29
CA ILE A 230 -8.09 -41.16 45.60
C ILE A 230 -7.18 -40.38 46.59
N ARG A 231 -7.68 -39.95 47.75
CA ARG A 231 -6.87 -39.27 48.78
C ARG A 231 -5.79 -40.19 49.35
N THR A 232 -6.14 -41.45 49.57
CA THR A 232 -5.21 -42.48 50.08
C THR A 232 -4.13 -42.82 49.05
N ALA A 233 -4.49 -42.90 47.77
CA ALA A 233 -3.53 -43.03 46.67
C ALA A 233 -2.58 -41.83 46.57
N TYR A 234 -3.11 -40.60 46.66
CA TYR A 234 -2.28 -39.39 46.65
C TYR A 234 -1.31 -39.32 47.84
N HIS A 235 -1.75 -39.68 49.05
CA HIS A 235 -0.84 -39.76 50.21
C HIS A 235 0.23 -40.85 50.05
N LYS A 236 -0.08 -42.01 49.46
CA LYS A 236 0.95 -43.00 49.09
C LYS A 236 1.96 -42.44 48.09
N TYR A 237 1.48 -41.74 47.04
CA TYR A 237 2.35 -41.06 46.08
C TYR A 237 3.28 -40.03 46.75
N GLN A 238 2.75 -39.22 47.68
CA GLN A 238 3.54 -38.25 48.45
C GLN A 238 4.65 -38.86 49.33
N GLN A 239 4.53 -40.15 49.69
CA GLN A 239 5.53 -40.84 50.50
C GLN A 239 6.69 -41.42 49.67
N THR A 240 6.56 -41.52 48.35
CA THR A 240 7.58 -42.07 47.44
C THR A 240 8.89 -41.27 47.48
N LYS A 241 10.02 -41.94 47.21
CA LYS A 241 11.32 -41.27 47.02
C LYS A 241 11.25 -40.23 45.90
N PHE A 242 10.56 -40.56 44.80
CA PHE A 242 10.32 -39.66 43.68
C PHE A 242 9.63 -38.36 44.11
N TYR A 243 8.46 -38.42 44.78
CA TYR A 243 7.76 -37.20 45.20
C TYR A 243 8.60 -36.33 46.16
N LYS A 244 9.35 -36.95 47.07
CA LYS A 244 10.23 -36.25 48.03
C LYS A 244 11.40 -35.50 47.35
N ILE A 245 11.79 -35.91 46.15
CA ILE A 245 12.75 -35.19 45.29
C ILE A 245 12.00 -34.17 44.43
N TRP A 246 10.88 -34.56 43.83
CA TRP A 246 10.03 -33.73 42.96
C TRP A 246 9.44 -32.48 43.65
N ASP A 247 9.24 -32.51 44.96
CA ASP A 247 8.80 -31.33 45.72
C ASP A 247 9.97 -30.42 46.14
N LYS A 248 11.24 -30.86 46.05
CA LYS A 248 12.42 -30.00 46.27
C LYS A 248 12.79 -29.13 45.05
N ARG A 249 12.07 -29.29 43.93
CA ARG A 249 12.25 -28.52 42.69
C ARG A 249 12.27 -27.00 42.91
N ILE A 250 13.07 -26.31 42.10
CA ILE A 250 13.34 -24.87 42.19
C ILE A 250 12.03 -24.09 41.98
N LYS A 251 11.86 -22.99 42.73
CA LYS A 251 10.77 -22.03 42.54
C LYS A 251 11.41 -20.70 42.12
N PHE A 252 11.52 -20.47 40.80
CA PHE A 252 12.16 -19.27 40.26
C PHE A 252 11.57 -17.97 40.84
N SER A 253 12.35 -16.90 40.93
CA SER A 253 11.88 -15.60 41.41
C SER A 253 11.06 -14.89 40.32
N TYR A 254 10.21 -13.92 40.71
CA TYR A 254 9.56 -13.07 39.71
C TYR A 254 10.56 -12.14 39.01
N ALA A 255 11.68 -11.81 39.66
CA ALA A 255 12.80 -11.12 39.01
C ALA A 255 13.43 -11.95 37.89
N PHE A 256 13.61 -13.27 38.09
CA PHE A 256 14.10 -14.16 37.03
C PHE A 256 13.11 -14.27 35.87
N TYR A 257 11.80 -14.33 36.14
CA TYR A 257 10.78 -14.23 35.10
C TYR A 257 10.83 -12.88 34.36
N ALA A 258 11.01 -11.75 35.06
CA ALA A 258 11.09 -10.43 34.45
C ALA A 258 12.35 -10.26 33.58
N LEU A 259 13.51 -10.72 34.04
CA LEU A 259 14.74 -10.75 33.24
C LEU A 259 14.58 -11.66 32.01
N THR A 260 14.00 -12.85 32.17
CA THR A 260 13.68 -13.76 31.06
C THR A 260 12.70 -13.12 30.07
N PHE A 261 11.72 -12.35 30.55
CA PHE A 261 10.74 -11.65 29.75
C PHE A 261 11.39 -10.55 28.90
N LEU A 262 12.14 -9.64 29.54
CA LEU A 262 12.82 -8.54 28.88
C LEU A 262 13.87 -9.03 27.88
N PHE A 263 14.69 -10.01 28.27
CA PHE A 263 15.68 -10.62 27.37
C PHE A 263 15.03 -11.27 26.15
N LEU A 264 13.89 -11.95 26.31
CA LEU A 264 13.22 -12.58 25.18
C LEU A 264 12.52 -11.57 24.27
N CYS A 265 11.88 -10.52 24.80
CA CYS A 265 11.40 -9.42 23.95
C CYS A 265 12.56 -8.86 23.11
N TRP A 266 13.66 -8.47 23.78
CA TRP A 266 14.87 -7.91 23.17
C TRP A 266 15.45 -8.82 22.08
N TRP A 267 15.57 -10.12 22.36
CA TRP A 267 16.07 -11.09 21.40
C TRP A 267 15.12 -11.33 20.22
N THR A 268 13.81 -11.43 20.47
CA THR A 268 12.83 -11.59 19.39
C THR A 268 12.71 -10.35 18.52
N ASP A 269 13.02 -9.17 19.05
CA ASP A 269 13.01 -7.90 18.33
C ASP A 269 14.21 -7.78 17.38
N LEU A 270 15.42 -8.14 17.83
CA LEU A 270 16.57 -8.26 16.90
C LEU A 270 16.26 -9.17 15.71
N PHE A 271 15.46 -10.22 15.92
CA PHE A 271 15.00 -11.09 14.85
C PHE A 271 13.91 -10.46 13.97
N GLN A 272 13.07 -9.56 14.50
CA GLN A 272 12.17 -8.74 13.68
C GLN A 272 12.95 -7.73 12.83
N ILE A 273 13.92 -7.02 13.40
CA ILE A 273 14.79 -6.09 12.64
C ILE A 273 15.55 -6.83 11.54
N TRP A 274 16.12 -8.00 11.83
CA TRP A 274 16.74 -8.84 10.81
C TRP A 274 15.76 -9.33 9.75
N SER A 275 14.49 -9.54 10.09
CA SER A 275 13.45 -9.92 9.11
C SER A 275 13.13 -8.85 8.08
N VAL A 276 13.34 -7.56 8.41
CA VAL A 276 13.04 -6.42 7.53
C VAL A 276 14.27 -5.82 6.84
N ASN A 277 15.48 -6.07 7.35
CA ASN A 277 16.71 -5.71 6.66
C ASN A 277 16.82 -6.49 5.33
N LYS A 278 17.22 -5.83 4.23
CA LYS A 278 17.30 -6.41 2.88
C LYS A 278 18.71 -6.85 2.51
N ASP A 279 19.69 -6.17 3.07
CA ASP A 279 21.13 -6.24 2.78
C ASP A 279 21.82 -7.46 3.45
N THR A 280 21.03 -8.29 4.13
CA THR A 280 21.49 -9.48 4.85
C THR A 280 20.57 -10.65 4.53
N GLN A 281 21.14 -11.85 4.42
CA GLN A 281 20.38 -13.11 4.34
C GLN A 281 20.97 -14.13 5.33
N TYR A 282 20.34 -15.30 5.44
CA TYR A 282 20.92 -16.41 6.18
C TYR A 282 21.81 -17.23 5.26
N ASP A 283 23.12 -17.18 5.50
CA ASP A 283 24.07 -18.03 4.80
C ASP A 283 24.25 -19.38 5.54
N PRO A 284 23.94 -20.54 4.93
CA PRO A 284 24.22 -21.84 5.50
C PRO A 284 25.69 -22.28 5.41
N LEU A 285 26.51 -21.65 4.56
CA LEU A 285 27.93 -21.96 4.36
C LEU A 285 28.82 -21.25 5.40
N ALA A 286 28.51 -19.98 5.72
CA ALA A 286 29.11 -19.24 6.81
C ALA A 286 29.24 -20.11 8.08
N HIS A 287 30.46 -20.26 8.58
CA HIS A 287 30.79 -21.14 9.70
C HIS A 287 30.27 -20.64 11.08
N ILE A 288 29.32 -19.69 11.08
CA ILE A 288 28.63 -19.11 12.23
C ILE A 288 27.12 -19.34 12.10
N GLY A 289 26.47 -19.78 13.19
CA GLY A 289 25.04 -20.10 13.14
C GLY A 289 24.13 -18.87 13.05
N LEU A 290 22.89 -19.05 12.57
CA LEU A 290 21.85 -18.02 12.39
C LEU A 290 21.77 -16.98 13.54
N ILE A 291 21.87 -17.42 14.81
CA ILE A 291 21.86 -16.54 16.00
C ILE A 291 23.01 -15.52 15.95
N THR A 292 24.21 -15.95 15.57
CA THR A 292 25.39 -15.09 15.44
C THR A 292 25.29 -14.19 14.20
N GLN A 293 24.70 -14.67 13.10
CA GLN A 293 24.46 -13.84 11.91
C GLN A 293 23.46 -12.71 12.20
N ILE A 294 22.31 -13.02 12.83
CA ILE A 294 21.32 -12.02 13.30
C ILE A 294 21.96 -11.01 14.24
N TRP A 295 22.77 -11.48 15.20
CA TRP A 295 23.50 -10.58 16.11
C TRP A 295 24.41 -9.64 15.33
N ASN A 296 25.33 -10.18 14.52
CA ASN A 296 26.33 -9.40 13.79
C ASN A 296 25.67 -8.35 12.88
N ALA A 297 24.59 -8.72 12.19
CA ALA A 297 23.82 -7.84 11.33
C ALA A 297 23.11 -6.70 12.10
N CYS A 298 22.40 -7.01 13.19
CA CYS A 298 21.37 -6.11 13.72
C CYS A 298 21.61 -5.57 15.13
N TRP A 299 22.68 -5.95 15.83
CA TRP A 299 22.90 -5.50 17.22
C TRP A 299 22.98 -3.98 17.37
N ARG A 300 23.49 -3.27 16.35
CA ARG A 300 23.57 -1.79 16.34
C ARG A 300 22.19 -1.12 16.25
N ASN A 301 21.20 -1.80 15.66
CA ASN A 301 19.83 -1.27 15.53
C ASN A 301 19.04 -1.30 16.85
N ALA A 302 19.55 -1.94 17.91
CA ALA A 302 18.89 -2.03 19.22
C ALA A 302 18.69 -0.67 19.94
N ALA A 303 19.24 0.43 19.39
CA ALA A 303 19.02 1.80 19.84
C ALA A 303 18.07 2.61 18.95
N GLY A 304 17.57 2.04 17.84
CA GLY A 304 16.74 2.75 16.85
C GLY A 304 15.23 2.70 17.12
N THR A 305 14.50 3.63 16.52
CA THR A 305 13.03 3.78 16.57
C THR A 305 12.29 2.45 16.37
N ALA A 306 12.59 1.72 15.30
CA ALA A 306 11.96 0.45 14.96
C ALA A 306 12.00 -0.57 16.10
N PHE A 307 13.14 -0.64 16.81
CA PHE A 307 13.35 -1.53 17.95
C PHE A 307 12.56 -1.05 19.18
N ILE A 308 12.56 0.24 19.48
CA ILE A 308 11.81 0.77 20.63
C ILE A 308 10.30 0.51 20.48
N LEU A 309 9.77 0.67 19.27
CA LEU A 309 8.34 0.46 18.97
C LEU A 309 7.97 -1.03 18.92
N ASN A 310 8.75 -1.86 18.22
CA ASN A 310 8.57 -3.33 18.23
C ASN A 310 8.63 -3.89 19.66
N PHE A 311 9.58 -3.46 20.49
CA PHE A 311 9.74 -3.96 21.87
C PHE A 311 8.49 -3.72 22.71
N ILE A 312 7.82 -2.57 22.53
CA ILE A 312 6.55 -2.25 23.18
C ILE A 312 5.45 -3.20 22.70
N ALA A 313 5.31 -3.41 21.38
CA ALA A 313 4.34 -4.35 20.82
C ALA A 313 4.58 -5.79 21.32
N LEU A 314 5.83 -6.26 21.27
CA LEU A 314 6.28 -7.57 21.74
C LEU A 314 5.99 -7.77 23.24
N ALA A 315 6.29 -6.77 24.07
CA ALA A 315 5.99 -6.81 25.50
C ALA A 315 4.48 -6.90 25.77
N LEU A 316 3.64 -6.17 25.05
CA LEU A 316 2.18 -6.26 25.18
C LEU A 316 1.64 -7.65 24.77
N ILE A 317 2.13 -8.20 23.66
CA ILE A 317 1.77 -9.55 23.18
C ILE A 317 2.21 -10.61 24.20
N TYR A 318 3.47 -10.57 24.67
CA TYR A 318 4.00 -11.55 25.62
C TYR A 318 3.30 -11.44 26.98
N ALA A 319 2.98 -10.22 27.44
CA ALA A 319 2.20 -10.02 28.67
C ALA A 319 0.81 -10.70 28.56
N ALA A 320 0.12 -10.53 27.43
CA ALA A 320 -1.15 -11.22 27.18
C ALA A 320 -0.99 -12.75 27.15
N CYS A 321 0.03 -13.29 26.47
CA CYS A 321 0.32 -14.73 26.50
C CYS A 321 0.51 -15.24 27.94
N VAL A 322 1.31 -14.55 28.75
CA VAL A 322 1.64 -14.95 30.13
C VAL A 322 0.43 -14.91 31.06
N THR A 323 -0.43 -13.89 30.97
CA THR A 323 -1.62 -13.75 31.84
C THR A 323 -2.76 -14.69 31.44
N ILE A 324 -3.03 -14.84 30.14
CA ILE A 324 -4.08 -15.73 29.60
C ILE A 324 -3.75 -17.18 29.91
N ILE A 325 -2.58 -17.67 29.47
CA ILE A 325 -2.15 -19.06 29.64
C ILE A 325 -1.84 -19.34 31.13
N ASN A 326 -1.36 -18.31 31.85
CA ASN A 326 -1.02 -18.35 33.27
C ASN A 326 0.05 -19.41 33.64
N ARG A 327 0.88 -19.78 32.67
CA ARG A 327 2.02 -20.70 32.81
C ARG A 327 3.21 -20.06 32.10
N PHE A 328 4.13 -19.48 32.87
CA PHE A 328 5.23 -18.66 32.33
C PHE A 328 5.93 -19.35 31.15
N TRP A 329 6.57 -20.50 31.38
CA TRP A 329 7.30 -21.25 30.36
C TRP A 329 6.47 -21.75 29.15
N VAL A 330 5.16 -22.00 29.33
CA VAL A 330 4.29 -22.40 28.20
C VAL A 330 3.92 -21.18 27.36
N ALA A 331 3.67 -20.03 28.02
CA ALA A 331 3.49 -18.76 27.35
C ALA A 331 4.78 -18.27 26.66
N THR A 332 5.94 -18.49 27.27
CA THR A 332 7.27 -18.27 26.68
C THR A 332 7.42 -19.06 25.37
N ALA A 333 7.17 -20.37 25.41
CA ALA A 333 7.22 -21.21 24.22
C ALA A 333 6.26 -20.72 23.12
N ALA A 334 5.01 -20.42 23.47
CA ALA A 334 4.00 -19.94 22.53
C ALA A 334 4.36 -18.58 21.91
N PHE A 335 4.76 -17.61 22.72
CA PHE A 335 5.16 -16.27 22.29
C PHE A 335 6.37 -16.32 21.35
N THR A 336 7.47 -16.92 21.79
CA THR A 336 8.70 -16.99 20.98
C THR A 336 8.47 -17.78 19.70
N THR A 337 7.67 -18.86 19.72
CA THR A 337 7.33 -19.60 18.49
C THR A 337 6.54 -18.73 17.52
N LEU A 338 5.49 -18.04 17.97
CA LEU A 338 4.67 -17.18 17.13
C LEU A 338 5.49 -16.06 16.48
N VAL A 339 6.31 -15.36 17.28
CA VAL A 339 7.12 -14.24 16.81
C VAL A 339 8.27 -14.69 15.92
N SER A 340 8.91 -15.84 16.20
CA SER A 340 9.94 -16.41 15.33
C SER A 340 9.37 -16.91 13.99
N VAL A 341 8.18 -17.50 13.97
CA VAL A 341 7.51 -17.88 12.72
C VAL A 341 7.15 -16.64 11.90
N PHE A 342 6.64 -15.59 12.54
CA PHE A 342 6.40 -14.30 11.89
C PHE A 342 7.69 -13.71 11.29
N ALA A 343 8.81 -13.69 12.02
CA ALA A 343 10.09 -13.20 11.52
C ALA A 343 10.60 -13.96 10.28
N VAL A 344 10.54 -15.30 10.29
CA VAL A 344 10.97 -16.12 9.14
C VAL A 344 10.07 -15.89 7.93
N ALA A 345 8.75 -15.90 8.12
CA ALA A 345 7.81 -15.64 7.04
C ALA A 345 7.95 -14.21 6.49
N ASN A 346 8.23 -13.23 7.36
CA ASN A 346 8.43 -11.84 6.97
C ASN A 346 9.71 -11.67 6.15
N LYS A 347 10.81 -12.33 6.53
CA LYS A 347 12.06 -12.34 5.75
C LYS A 347 11.84 -12.91 4.35
N ILE A 348 11.11 -14.03 4.25
CA ILE A 348 10.76 -14.66 2.97
C ILE A 348 9.89 -13.72 2.13
N LYS A 349 8.84 -13.09 2.71
CA LYS A 349 7.98 -12.14 1.99
C LYS A 349 8.74 -10.90 1.51
N ILE A 350 9.60 -10.31 2.34
CA ILE A 350 10.40 -9.13 1.96
C ILE A 350 11.43 -9.48 0.89
N THR A 351 12.07 -10.65 0.94
CA THR A 351 13.01 -11.12 -0.09
C THR A 351 12.30 -11.38 -1.43
N LEU A 352 11.09 -11.96 -1.40
CA LEU A 352 10.31 -12.30 -2.60
C LEU A 352 9.55 -11.12 -3.22
N ARG A 353 9.14 -10.13 -2.41
CA ARG A 353 8.13 -9.12 -2.80
C ARG A 353 8.45 -7.70 -2.37
N ASN A 354 9.56 -7.45 -1.67
CA ASN A 354 9.91 -6.12 -1.16
C ASN A 354 8.82 -5.55 -0.21
N GLU A 355 8.07 -6.42 0.48
CA GLU A 355 6.83 -6.10 1.21
C GLU A 355 6.78 -6.86 2.56
N THR A 356 6.45 -6.18 3.66
CA THR A 356 6.30 -6.81 4.99
C THR A 356 4.99 -7.61 5.10
N ILE A 357 4.88 -8.48 6.11
CA ILE A 357 3.59 -9.09 6.48
C ILE A 357 2.64 -8.02 7.04
N ILE A 358 1.42 -8.00 6.50
CA ILE A 358 0.34 -7.05 6.81
C ILE A 358 -0.96 -7.81 7.15
N PRO A 359 -1.94 -7.18 7.82
CA PRO A 359 -3.15 -7.88 8.30
C PRO A 359 -3.96 -8.61 7.22
N SER A 360 -3.96 -8.12 5.97
CA SER A 360 -4.65 -8.76 4.85
C SER A 360 -4.06 -10.12 4.45
N ASP A 361 -2.77 -10.38 4.69
CA ASP A 361 -2.14 -11.68 4.40
C ASP A 361 -2.82 -12.84 5.16
N LEU A 362 -3.34 -12.56 6.37
CA LEU A 362 -4.05 -13.55 7.16
C LEU A 362 -5.35 -14.02 6.50
N THR A 363 -5.97 -13.17 5.66
CA THR A 363 -7.18 -13.54 4.92
C THR A 363 -6.88 -14.62 3.88
N PHE A 364 -5.73 -14.53 3.19
CA PHE A 364 -5.25 -15.51 2.21
C PHE A 364 -5.05 -16.89 2.86
N ILE A 365 -4.48 -16.93 4.06
CA ILE A 365 -4.30 -18.17 4.83
C ILE A 365 -5.66 -18.78 5.23
N SER A 366 -6.62 -17.94 5.66
CA SER A 366 -7.96 -18.39 6.04
C SER A 366 -8.84 -18.84 4.86
N GLY A 367 -8.53 -18.40 3.64
CA GLY A 367 -9.28 -18.71 2.41
C GLY A 367 -9.02 -20.10 1.82
N GLY A 368 -8.26 -20.97 2.49
CA GLY A 368 -8.00 -22.35 2.06
C GLY A 368 -6.72 -22.57 1.26
N ALA A 369 -6.00 -21.52 0.87
CA ALA A 369 -4.73 -21.63 0.13
C ALA A 369 -3.54 -22.17 0.96
N GLY A 370 -3.75 -22.48 2.25
CA GLY A 370 -2.69 -22.76 3.22
C GLY A 370 -1.72 -23.89 2.85
N GLU A 371 -2.17 -24.92 2.13
CA GLU A 371 -1.32 -26.05 1.72
C GLU A 371 -0.28 -25.67 0.65
N SER A 372 -0.51 -24.58 -0.09
CA SER A 372 0.41 -24.08 -1.13
C SER A 372 1.58 -23.24 -0.60
N ILE A 373 1.56 -22.82 0.67
CA ILE A 373 2.52 -21.83 1.21
C ILE A 373 3.96 -22.35 1.19
N VAL A 374 4.17 -23.65 1.40
CA VAL A 374 5.52 -24.26 1.39
C VAL A 374 6.10 -24.33 -0.02
N SER A 375 5.28 -24.59 -1.04
CA SER A 375 5.70 -24.58 -2.45
C SER A 375 6.05 -23.18 -2.99
N PHE A 376 5.70 -22.11 -2.28
CA PHE A 376 6.12 -20.73 -2.62
C PHE A 376 7.42 -20.30 -1.93
N ILE A 377 8.11 -21.18 -1.19
CA ILE A 377 9.40 -20.87 -0.57
C ILE A 377 10.54 -21.27 -1.52
N PRO A 378 11.41 -20.32 -1.96
CA PRO A 378 12.57 -20.60 -2.81
C PRO A 378 13.54 -21.63 -2.20
N PRO A 379 14.19 -22.48 -3.01
CA PRO A 379 15.10 -23.53 -2.52
C PRO A 379 16.24 -23.03 -1.63
N ASP A 380 16.81 -21.86 -1.95
CA ASP A 380 17.81 -21.14 -1.15
C ASP A 380 17.30 -20.83 0.28
N MET A 381 16.03 -20.42 0.40
CA MET A 381 15.39 -20.15 1.69
C MET A 381 15.01 -21.41 2.49
N HIS A 382 15.10 -22.62 1.93
CA HIS A 382 14.82 -23.85 2.67
C HIS A 382 15.79 -24.05 3.84
N ALA A 383 17.04 -23.61 3.69
CA ALA A 383 18.05 -23.65 4.74
C ALA A 383 17.65 -22.79 5.96
N LEU A 384 17.15 -21.57 5.73
CA LEU A 384 16.63 -20.67 6.76
C LEU A 384 15.44 -21.29 7.50
N VAL A 385 14.50 -21.87 6.76
CA VAL A 385 13.31 -22.54 7.33
C VAL A 385 13.73 -23.73 8.20
N TYR A 386 14.61 -24.61 7.70
CA TYR A 386 15.06 -25.80 8.42
C TYR A 386 15.83 -25.45 9.70
N VAL A 387 16.80 -24.52 9.65
CA VAL A 387 17.55 -24.12 10.85
C VAL A 387 16.64 -23.43 11.88
N SER A 388 15.67 -22.64 11.42
CA SER A 388 14.70 -21.97 12.29
C SER A 388 13.79 -22.97 13.01
N ILE A 389 13.21 -23.94 12.29
CA ILE A 389 12.41 -25.02 12.89
C ILE A 389 13.23 -25.78 13.93
N LYS A 390 14.48 -26.15 13.62
CA LYS A 390 15.39 -26.86 14.54
C LYS A 390 15.65 -26.06 15.83
N ARG A 391 15.81 -24.74 15.74
CA ARG A 391 16.00 -23.85 16.90
C ARG A 391 14.70 -23.66 17.71
N ILE A 392 13.56 -23.49 17.04
CA ILE A 392 12.24 -23.39 17.68
C ILE A 392 11.91 -24.67 18.47
N VAL A 393 12.08 -25.85 17.86
CA VAL A 393 11.86 -27.15 18.54
C VAL A 393 12.77 -27.30 19.76
N ALA A 394 14.05 -26.96 19.65
CA ALA A 394 14.98 -26.99 20.79
C ALA A 394 14.56 -26.02 21.92
N PHE A 395 14.07 -24.82 21.59
CA PHE A 395 13.57 -23.84 22.55
C PHE A 395 12.26 -24.29 23.23
N ILE A 396 11.35 -24.92 22.49
CA ILE A 396 10.13 -25.54 23.04
C ILE A 396 10.50 -26.66 24.03
N ILE A 397 11.46 -27.53 23.67
CA ILE A 397 11.96 -28.59 24.57
C ILE A 397 12.57 -27.97 25.84
N LEU A 398 13.38 -26.92 25.72
CA LEU A 398 13.93 -26.18 26.86
C LEU A 398 12.82 -25.61 27.76
N CYS A 399 11.79 -24.99 27.18
CA CYS A 399 10.64 -24.48 27.93
C CYS A 399 9.83 -25.58 28.62
N ILE A 400 9.67 -26.76 28.00
CA ILE A 400 9.04 -27.93 28.61
C ILE A 400 9.87 -28.43 29.80
N LEU A 401 11.20 -28.55 29.64
CA LEU A 401 12.12 -28.94 30.72
C LEU A 401 12.07 -27.92 31.87
N LEU A 402 12.10 -26.61 31.58
CA LEU A 402 11.98 -25.56 32.58
C LEU A 402 10.60 -25.57 33.27
N GLN A 403 9.51 -25.86 32.56
CA GLN A 403 8.18 -26.06 33.18
C GLN A 403 8.15 -27.31 34.07
N PHE A 404 8.94 -28.35 33.79
CA PHE A 404 9.10 -29.50 34.67
C PHE A 404 10.10 -29.27 35.81
N ILE A 405 11.07 -28.36 35.69
CA ILE A 405 11.97 -27.94 36.78
C ILE A 405 11.27 -26.97 37.74
N ASP A 406 10.38 -26.11 37.25
CA ASP A 406 9.72 -25.09 38.05
C ASP A 406 8.62 -25.66 38.96
N LYS A 407 8.69 -25.32 40.25
CA LYS A 407 7.65 -25.65 41.25
C LYS A 407 6.42 -24.74 41.11
N ARG A 408 6.50 -23.60 40.42
CA ARG A 408 5.35 -22.72 40.15
C ARG A 408 4.40 -23.34 39.12
N ARG A 409 3.21 -23.71 39.59
CA ARG A 409 2.11 -24.25 38.75
C ARG A 409 1.21 -23.17 38.14
N ALA A 410 1.46 -21.89 38.44
CA ALA A 410 0.73 -20.74 37.91
C ALA A 410 1.63 -19.49 38.01
N PHE A 411 1.51 -18.56 37.07
CA PHE A 411 2.17 -17.25 37.16
C PHE A 411 1.46 -16.37 38.19
N ILE A 412 0.14 -16.20 38.06
CA ILE A 412 -0.78 -15.65 39.05
C ILE A 412 -1.54 -16.79 39.73
N TYR A 413 -1.60 -16.78 41.06
CA TYR A 413 -2.31 -17.79 41.85
C TYR A 413 -3.83 -17.66 41.68
N CYS A 414 -4.51 -18.70 41.21
CA CYS A 414 -5.98 -18.75 41.09
C CYS A 414 -6.53 -20.12 41.53
N SER A 415 -7.82 -20.20 41.89
CA SER A 415 -8.42 -21.44 42.47
C SER A 415 -9.77 -21.83 41.84
N TRP A 416 -9.76 -22.19 40.54
CA TRP A 416 -10.95 -22.52 39.74
C TRP A 416 -11.96 -23.47 40.37
N LYS A 417 -11.54 -24.45 41.17
CA LYS A 417 -12.48 -25.41 41.81
C LYS A 417 -13.24 -24.81 43.01
N HIS A 418 -12.71 -23.74 43.61
CA HIS A 418 -13.25 -23.12 44.83
C HIS A 418 -12.91 -21.61 44.88
N PRO A 419 -13.31 -20.80 43.88
CA PRO A 419 -12.86 -19.41 43.76
C PRO A 419 -13.34 -18.54 44.93
N LEU A 420 -14.61 -18.68 45.34
CA LEU A 420 -15.23 -17.88 46.40
C LEU A 420 -14.95 -18.38 47.84
N ARG A 421 -14.10 -19.41 48.02
CA ARG A 421 -13.99 -20.13 49.30
C ARG A 421 -13.24 -19.38 50.41
N ASN A 422 -12.40 -18.41 50.08
CA ASN A 422 -11.75 -17.50 51.02
C ASN A 422 -11.16 -16.29 50.27
N ALA A 423 -10.83 -15.21 51.00
CA ALA A 423 -10.29 -13.98 50.42
C ALA A 423 -9.05 -14.20 49.52
N LYS A 424 -8.17 -15.17 49.86
CA LYS A 424 -6.98 -15.49 49.05
C LYS A 424 -7.32 -16.15 47.70
N ASN A 425 -8.33 -17.03 47.68
CA ASN A 425 -8.83 -17.62 46.44
C ASN A 425 -9.58 -16.59 45.59
N ILE A 426 -10.34 -15.71 46.22
CA ILE A 426 -11.08 -14.61 45.58
C ILE A 426 -10.09 -13.65 44.92
N ALA A 427 -9.22 -13.01 45.72
CA ALA A 427 -8.24 -12.03 45.24
C ALA A 427 -7.30 -12.62 44.18
N GLY A 428 -6.87 -13.88 44.32
CA GLY A 428 -6.05 -14.54 43.30
C GLY A 428 -6.78 -14.82 41.98
N THR A 429 -8.05 -15.24 42.06
CA THR A 429 -8.84 -15.54 40.86
C THR A 429 -9.28 -14.27 40.15
N LEU A 430 -9.73 -13.25 40.89
CA LEU A 430 -10.00 -11.91 40.37
C LEU A 430 -8.73 -11.27 39.79
N GLY A 431 -7.60 -11.35 40.49
CA GLY A 431 -6.31 -10.83 40.03
C GLY A 431 -5.83 -11.49 38.72
N ARG A 432 -6.09 -12.78 38.50
CA ARG A 432 -5.84 -13.42 37.20
C ARG A 432 -6.75 -12.85 36.12
N ILE A 433 -8.06 -12.78 36.37
CA ILE A 433 -9.04 -12.30 35.38
C ILE A 433 -8.72 -10.85 35.00
N LEU A 434 -8.50 -9.99 36.00
CA LEU A 434 -8.11 -8.59 35.82
C LEU A 434 -6.79 -8.46 35.05
N ALA A 435 -5.76 -9.25 35.36
CA ALA A 435 -4.50 -9.20 34.63
C ALA A 435 -4.64 -9.63 33.17
N ALA A 436 -5.41 -10.69 32.89
CA ALA A 436 -5.65 -11.16 31.52
C ALA A 436 -6.48 -10.16 30.71
N VAL A 437 -7.57 -9.65 31.28
CA VAL A 437 -8.38 -8.58 30.67
C VAL A 437 -7.53 -7.34 30.43
N LEU A 438 -6.80 -6.86 31.43
CA LEU A 438 -5.99 -5.64 31.31
C LEU A 438 -4.89 -5.78 30.24
N SER A 439 -4.17 -6.89 30.17
CA SER A 439 -3.16 -7.08 29.11
C SER A 439 -3.76 -7.14 27.71
N VAL A 440 -4.95 -7.74 27.55
CA VAL A 440 -5.64 -7.79 26.26
C VAL A 440 -6.22 -6.42 25.90
N CYS A 441 -6.82 -5.72 26.86
CA CYS A 441 -7.31 -4.36 26.68
C CYS A 441 -6.16 -3.38 26.34
N LEU A 442 -4.99 -3.50 26.97
CA LEU A 442 -3.82 -2.69 26.62
C LEU A 442 -3.31 -3.00 25.20
N LEU A 443 -3.19 -4.27 24.81
CA LEU A 443 -2.78 -4.66 23.45
C LEU A 443 -3.78 -4.17 22.38
N ILE A 444 -5.09 -4.35 22.60
CA ILE A 444 -6.13 -3.87 21.68
C ILE A 444 -6.17 -2.34 21.64
N THR A 445 -6.03 -1.67 22.79
CA THR A 445 -6.01 -0.20 22.86
C THR A 445 -4.81 0.33 22.10
N TYR A 446 -3.62 -0.25 22.30
CA TYR A 446 -2.41 0.10 21.55
C TYR A 446 -2.62 -0.07 20.04
N SER A 447 -3.01 -1.28 19.59
CA SER A 447 -3.22 -1.61 18.17
C SER A 447 -4.24 -0.68 17.49
N VAL A 448 -5.42 -0.49 18.08
CA VAL A 448 -6.51 0.28 17.48
C VAL A 448 -6.24 1.79 17.47
N ASN A 449 -5.51 2.31 18.46
CA ASN A 449 -5.22 3.74 18.54
C ASN A 449 -3.94 4.11 17.77
N LEU A 450 -3.04 3.17 17.49
CA LEU A 450 -1.87 3.38 16.63
C LEU A 450 -2.27 3.74 15.18
N SER A 451 -3.44 3.26 14.73
CA SER A 451 -4.08 3.60 13.46
C SER A 451 -4.75 5.00 13.41
N GLU A 452 -5.00 5.64 14.56
CA GLU A 452 -5.77 6.88 14.69
C GLU A 452 -4.84 8.07 15.00
N PRO A 453 -4.59 8.97 14.03
CA PRO A 453 -3.65 10.08 14.15
C PRO A 453 -3.82 10.96 15.40
N LYS A 454 -5.07 11.20 15.83
CA LYS A 454 -5.38 12.08 16.98
C LYS A 454 -5.24 11.39 18.34
N SER A 455 -4.92 10.10 18.39
CA SER A 455 -4.93 9.34 19.64
C SER A 455 -3.73 9.63 20.54
N ALA A 456 -3.92 9.44 21.86
CA ALA A 456 -2.82 9.52 22.82
C ALA A 456 -1.74 8.43 22.60
N VAL A 457 -2.11 7.27 22.03
CA VAL A 457 -1.15 6.21 21.68
C VAL A 457 -0.31 6.61 20.47
N ARG A 458 -0.94 7.22 19.45
CA ARG A 458 -0.24 7.73 18.28
C ARG A 458 0.74 8.83 18.68
N ASN A 459 0.29 9.83 19.44
CA ASN A 459 1.16 10.90 19.92
C ASN A 459 2.33 10.37 20.76
N PHE A 460 2.11 9.35 21.60
CA PHE A 460 3.18 8.66 22.32
C PHE A 460 4.18 7.95 21.39
N ALA A 461 3.71 7.26 20.36
CA ALA A 461 4.57 6.59 19.39
C ALA A 461 5.34 7.58 18.50
N ASN A 462 4.69 8.66 18.04
CA ASN A 462 5.30 9.73 17.27
C ASN A 462 6.43 10.41 18.08
N ASN A 463 6.23 10.63 19.38
CA ASN A 463 7.27 11.13 20.30
C ASN A 463 8.44 10.17 20.53
N LEU A 464 8.30 8.89 20.15
CA LEU A 464 9.39 7.90 20.10
C LEU A 464 9.99 7.77 18.68
N GLY A 465 9.59 8.63 17.73
CA GLY A 465 10.08 8.67 16.36
C GLY A 465 9.19 8.00 15.31
N TYR A 466 7.97 7.53 15.65
CA TYR A 466 7.11 6.85 14.67
C TYR A 466 6.61 7.79 13.56
N SER A 467 7.10 7.59 12.34
CA SER A 467 6.58 8.19 11.10
C SER A 467 6.15 7.09 10.12
N PRO A 468 4.92 7.11 9.56
CA PRO A 468 4.41 6.00 8.76
C PRO A 468 4.75 6.14 7.27
N ALA A 469 5.52 5.20 6.70
CA ALA A 469 5.85 5.20 5.27
C ALA A 469 4.71 4.62 4.40
N LEU A 470 3.65 5.40 4.24
CA LEU A 470 2.36 5.02 3.62
C LEU A 470 2.41 4.68 2.11
N TRP A 471 3.55 4.90 1.47
CA TRP A 471 3.83 4.50 0.08
C TRP A 471 4.43 3.09 0.00
N ASN A 472 5.12 2.62 1.05
CA ASN A 472 5.84 1.35 1.05
C ASN A 472 5.87 0.70 2.45
N THR A 473 5.09 -0.36 2.64
CA THR A 473 4.99 -1.09 3.92
C THR A 473 6.31 -1.73 4.38
N SER A 474 7.23 -2.03 3.47
CA SER A 474 8.57 -2.51 3.85
C SER A 474 9.46 -1.38 4.37
N ILE A 475 9.32 -0.15 3.88
CA ILE A 475 10.04 1.02 4.43
C ILE A 475 9.48 1.35 5.82
N ASP A 476 8.15 1.31 6.01
CA ASP A 476 7.56 1.50 7.35
C ASP A 476 8.04 0.41 8.32
N ALA A 477 8.06 -0.85 7.88
CA ALA A 477 8.56 -1.95 8.70
C ALA A 477 10.06 -1.82 9.07
N GLN A 478 10.87 -1.15 8.23
CA GLN A 478 12.29 -0.86 8.49
C GLN A 478 12.49 0.34 9.44
N GLN A 479 11.67 1.40 9.31
CA GLN A 479 11.76 2.63 10.12
C GLN A 479 11.06 2.50 11.47
N SER A 480 9.90 1.85 11.48
CA SER A 480 8.92 1.78 12.58
C SER A 480 8.83 0.41 13.23
N GLY A 481 9.35 -0.63 12.57
CA GLY A 481 9.32 -2.03 13.03
C GLY A 481 8.12 -2.81 12.49
N SER A 482 8.37 -4.02 11.98
CA SER A 482 7.37 -4.89 11.33
C SER A 482 6.09 -5.12 12.14
N LEU A 483 6.17 -5.22 13.46
CA LEU A 483 4.99 -5.41 14.31
C LEU A 483 4.25 -4.11 14.57
N THR A 484 4.94 -2.96 14.61
CA THR A 484 4.33 -1.63 14.64
C THR A 484 3.52 -1.39 13.37
N THR A 485 4.10 -1.66 12.19
CA THR A 485 3.45 -1.59 10.88
C THR A 485 2.27 -2.55 10.77
N PHE A 486 2.44 -3.80 11.20
CA PHE A 486 1.33 -4.76 11.21
C PHE A 486 0.16 -4.26 12.08
N LEU A 487 0.44 -3.80 13.30
CA LEU A 487 -0.58 -3.33 14.25
C LEU A 487 -1.27 -2.05 13.79
N SER A 488 -0.54 -1.08 13.22
CA SER A 488 -1.10 0.19 12.73
C SER A 488 -2.06 0.01 11.54
N LEU A 489 -1.93 -1.09 10.80
CA LEU A 489 -2.84 -1.47 9.71
C LEU A 489 -4.06 -2.31 10.18
N THR A 490 -4.11 -2.79 11.43
CA THR A 490 -5.16 -3.74 11.88
C THR A 490 -6.58 -3.19 11.88
N LYS A 491 -6.78 -1.89 12.17
CA LYS A 491 -8.12 -1.30 12.26
C LYS A 491 -8.14 0.18 11.88
N VAL A 492 -7.92 0.45 10.61
CA VAL A 492 -8.08 1.78 10.04
C VAL A 492 -9.56 2.12 9.89
N LYS A 493 -10.02 3.18 10.57
CA LYS A 493 -11.40 3.67 10.46
C LYS A 493 -11.53 4.52 9.19
N ALA A 494 -11.77 3.88 8.05
CA ALA A 494 -11.71 4.56 6.75
C ALA A 494 -12.66 5.76 6.58
N MET A 495 -13.89 5.69 7.11
CA MET A 495 -14.87 6.78 7.04
C MET A 495 -15.80 6.76 8.27
N ASN A 496 -16.43 7.90 8.57
CA ASN A 496 -17.54 7.96 9.51
C ASN A 496 -18.84 7.51 8.83
N GLU A 497 -19.76 6.88 9.55
CA GLU A 497 -21.08 6.51 9.03
C GLU A 497 -21.99 7.75 8.95
N PRO A 498 -22.50 8.12 7.74
CA PRO A 498 -23.44 9.22 7.59
C PRO A 498 -24.75 8.92 8.33
N LYS A 499 -25.30 9.95 8.98
CA LYS A 499 -26.43 9.85 9.92
C LYS A 499 -27.64 9.08 9.39
N ASP A 500 -27.95 9.20 8.10
CA ASP A 500 -29.17 8.68 7.48
C ASP A 500 -28.88 7.51 6.50
N TYR A 501 -27.68 6.92 6.59
CA TYR A 501 -27.26 5.78 5.77
C TYR A 501 -28.17 4.55 5.93
N SER A 502 -28.79 4.10 4.83
CA SER A 502 -29.69 2.95 4.81
C SER A 502 -29.92 2.44 3.38
N ARG A 503 -30.39 1.18 3.21
CA ARG A 503 -30.76 0.65 1.88
C ARG A 503 -31.87 1.48 1.22
N LYS A 504 -32.76 2.12 2.00
CA LYS A 504 -33.79 3.02 1.49
C LYS A 504 -33.20 4.33 0.96
N ALA A 505 -32.22 4.91 1.65
CA ALA A 505 -31.50 6.09 1.16
C ALA A 505 -30.72 5.77 -0.13
N MET A 506 -30.02 4.64 -0.18
CA MET A 506 -29.29 4.21 -1.38
C MET A 506 -30.23 3.97 -2.57
N GLN A 507 -31.40 3.35 -2.35
CA GLN A 507 -32.42 3.20 -3.40
C GLN A 507 -32.93 4.56 -3.89
N ALA A 508 -33.21 5.51 -2.99
CA ALA A 508 -33.66 6.85 -3.39
C ALA A 508 -32.61 7.61 -4.21
N ILE A 509 -31.33 7.47 -3.86
CA ILE A 509 -30.19 8.01 -4.63
C ILE A 509 -30.11 7.33 -6.01
N ALA A 510 -30.18 6.00 -6.09
CA ALA A 510 -30.16 5.28 -7.36
C ALA A 510 -31.35 5.67 -8.26
N ASP A 511 -32.57 5.71 -7.70
CA ASP A 511 -33.80 6.10 -8.39
C ASP A 511 -33.78 7.57 -8.85
N LYS A 512 -33.03 8.45 -8.17
CA LYS A 512 -32.81 9.85 -8.56
C LYS A 512 -31.87 9.90 -9.77
N TYR A 513 -30.64 9.44 -9.58
CA TYR A 513 -29.59 9.59 -10.57
C TYR A 513 -29.80 8.74 -11.83
N ALA A 514 -30.61 7.66 -11.78
CA ALA A 514 -31.05 6.96 -12.98
C ALA A 514 -31.92 7.85 -13.89
N LYS A 515 -32.89 8.59 -13.34
CA LYS A 515 -33.77 9.49 -14.10
C LYS A 515 -33.02 10.70 -14.64
N GLU A 516 -32.04 11.18 -13.89
CA GLU A 516 -31.17 12.28 -14.32
C GLU A 516 -30.19 11.80 -15.41
N ALA A 517 -29.66 10.58 -15.28
CA ALA A 517 -28.86 9.93 -16.31
C ALA A 517 -29.68 9.69 -17.59
N ASP A 518 -30.97 9.35 -17.52
CA ASP A 518 -31.85 9.24 -18.68
C ASP A 518 -31.94 10.56 -19.46
N ILE A 519 -32.09 11.68 -18.75
CA ILE A 519 -32.18 13.02 -19.35
C ILE A 519 -30.88 13.39 -20.06
N VAL A 520 -29.71 13.09 -19.46
CA VAL A 520 -28.40 13.30 -20.08
C VAL A 520 -28.18 12.35 -21.27
N ASN A 521 -28.53 11.07 -21.12
CA ASN A 521 -28.34 10.03 -22.13
C ASN A 521 -29.29 10.14 -23.32
N ALA A 522 -30.38 10.90 -23.20
CA ALA A 522 -31.23 11.30 -24.32
C ALA A 522 -30.56 12.36 -25.24
N GLN A 523 -29.55 13.07 -24.75
CA GLN A 523 -28.79 14.08 -25.50
C GLN A 523 -27.43 13.57 -25.99
N ARG A 524 -26.83 12.60 -25.28
CA ARG A 524 -25.52 12.03 -25.60
C ARG A 524 -25.62 10.85 -26.57
N ALA A 525 -24.83 10.87 -27.64
CA ALA A 525 -24.90 9.87 -28.72
C ALA A 525 -23.99 8.65 -28.47
N GLN A 526 -22.78 8.87 -27.94
CA GLN A 526 -21.70 7.90 -27.92
C GLN A 526 -21.71 7.02 -26.64
N SER A 527 -20.78 6.08 -26.53
CA SER A 527 -20.50 5.31 -25.31
C SER A 527 -19.00 5.35 -25.03
N LEU A 528 -18.61 5.48 -23.75
CA LEU A 528 -17.20 5.46 -23.31
C LEU A 528 -16.46 4.23 -23.85
N THR A 529 -17.13 3.08 -23.80
CA THR A 529 -16.61 1.76 -24.20
C THR A 529 -16.54 1.55 -25.73
N ASN A 530 -17.02 2.52 -26.52
CA ASN A 530 -16.88 2.51 -27.97
C ASN A 530 -15.59 3.20 -28.45
N SER A 531 -14.76 3.65 -27.50
CA SER A 531 -13.44 4.27 -27.71
C SER A 531 -12.40 3.65 -26.77
N THR A 532 -11.13 3.70 -27.16
CA THR A 532 -10.03 3.49 -26.22
C THR A 532 -9.84 4.76 -25.38
N VAL A 533 -9.71 4.60 -24.06
CA VAL A 533 -9.42 5.71 -23.14
C VAL A 533 -8.17 5.39 -22.35
N ILE A 534 -7.19 6.29 -22.45
CA ILE A 534 -5.86 6.18 -21.84
C ILE A 534 -5.78 7.20 -20.72
N PHE A 535 -5.63 6.76 -19.48
CA PHE A 535 -5.27 7.64 -18.37
C PHE A 535 -3.75 7.63 -18.19
N VAL A 536 -3.12 8.79 -18.33
CA VAL A 536 -1.70 9.01 -18.08
C VAL A 536 -1.56 9.80 -16.78
N LEU A 537 -1.17 9.10 -15.72
CA LEU A 537 -0.60 9.76 -14.54
C LEU A 537 0.87 10.03 -14.90
N SER A 538 1.20 11.30 -15.15
CA SER A 538 2.58 11.74 -15.36
C SER A 538 3.16 12.16 -14.01
N GLU A 539 4.16 11.42 -13.55
CA GLU A 539 4.73 11.53 -12.20
C GLU A 539 5.23 12.96 -11.93
N SER A 540 4.74 13.56 -10.83
CA SER A 540 5.07 14.91 -10.37
C SER A 540 4.82 16.05 -11.38
N PHE A 541 4.08 15.84 -12.47
CA PHE A 541 4.02 16.81 -13.57
C PHE A 541 3.20 18.08 -13.25
N SER A 542 3.91 19.20 -13.11
CA SER A 542 3.33 20.54 -12.99
C SER A 542 4.26 21.60 -13.57
N ASP A 543 3.69 22.59 -14.22
CA ASP A 543 4.39 23.80 -14.66
C ASP A 543 5.14 24.48 -13.49
N PRO A 544 6.49 24.51 -13.49
CA PRO A 544 7.23 25.14 -12.42
C PRO A 544 7.10 26.67 -12.45
N THR A 545 6.70 27.28 -13.58
CA THR A 545 6.53 28.75 -13.68
C THR A 545 5.29 29.29 -12.98
N ARG A 546 4.41 28.41 -12.47
CA ARG A 546 3.33 28.80 -11.53
C ARG A 546 3.81 28.89 -10.07
N VAL A 547 4.98 28.36 -9.71
CA VAL A 547 5.45 28.35 -8.32
C VAL A 547 6.01 29.73 -7.94
N PRO A 548 5.49 30.40 -6.89
CA PRO A 548 5.96 31.73 -6.52
C PRO A 548 7.46 31.77 -6.20
N GLY A 549 8.19 32.63 -6.93
CA GLY A 549 9.65 32.77 -6.84
C GLY A 549 10.44 32.04 -7.93
N VAL A 550 9.81 31.09 -8.64
CA VAL A 550 10.42 30.31 -9.73
C VAL A 550 10.14 30.96 -11.08
N SER A 551 11.18 31.14 -11.91
CA SER A 551 11.03 31.65 -13.29
C SER A 551 12.22 31.26 -14.18
N PHE A 552 11.98 31.15 -15.47
CA PHE A 552 13.00 30.79 -16.47
C PHE A 552 12.91 31.68 -17.70
N THR A 553 13.99 31.74 -18.48
CA THR A 553 14.02 32.46 -19.77
C THR A 553 13.30 31.73 -20.90
N SER A 554 12.99 30.44 -20.72
CA SER A 554 12.34 29.56 -21.70
C SER A 554 11.13 28.85 -21.08
N ASP A 555 10.16 28.45 -21.90
CA ASP A 555 8.99 27.69 -21.46
C ASP A 555 9.37 26.23 -21.11
N PRO A 556 9.05 25.73 -19.89
CA PRO A 556 9.28 24.33 -19.53
C PRO A 556 8.21 23.35 -20.04
N ILE A 557 7.02 23.80 -20.45
CA ILE A 557 5.93 22.93 -20.93
C ILE A 557 5.19 23.47 -22.19
N PRO A 558 5.92 23.90 -23.24
CA PRO A 558 5.33 24.64 -24.36
C PRO A 558 4.25 23.87 -25.14
N PHE A 559 4.39 22.55 -25.34
CA PHE A 559 3.39 21.77 -26.06
C PHE A 559 2.12 21.58 -25.24
N VAL A 560 2.21 21.10 -24.00
CA VAL A 560 1.06 20.91 -23.10
C VAL A 560 0.35 22.24 -22.86
N ARG A 561 1.09 23.36 -22.78
CA ARG A 561 0.51 24.71 -22.74
C ARG A 561 -0.24 25.06 -24.04
N SER A 562 0.32 24.73 -25.22
CA SER A 562 -0.32 24.99 -26.52
C SER A 562 -1.63 24.21 -26.76
N LEU A 563 -1.89 23.14 -26.01
CA LEU A 563 -3.16 22.40 -26.08
C LEU A 563 -4.38 23.25 -25.70
N SER A 564 -4.20 24.40 -25.01
CA SER A 564 -5.28 25.36 -24.75
C SER A 564 -6.00 25.82 -26.01
N GLU A 565 -5.28 25.90 -27.14
CA GLU A 565 -5.81 26.37 -28.44
C GLU A 565 -6.42 25.25 -29.29
N SER A 566 -6.17 23.97 -28.94
CA SER A 566 -6.72 22.84 -29.69
C SER A 566 -8.24 22.69 -29.44
N PRO A 567 -9.09 22.56 -30.48
CA PRO A 567 -10.49 22.20 -30.29
C PRO A 567 -10.70 20.72 -29.91
N GLN A 568 -9.65 19.89 -29.95
CA GLN A 568 -9.66 18.49 -29.51
C GLN A 568 -9.23 18.30 -28.04
N ALA A 569 -8.76 19.36 -27.38
CA ALA A 569 -8.28 19.29 -26.00
C ALA A 569 -9.03 20.24 -25.05
N SER A 570 -9.45 19.72 -23.90
CA SER A 570 -9.85 20.52 -22.74
C SER A 570 -8.70 20.54 -21.74
N THR A 571 -8.28 21.72 -21.29
CA THR A 571 -7.10 21.92 -20.42
C THR A 571 -7.48 22.62 -19.11
N GLY A 572 -6.71 22.39 -18.05
CA GLY A 572 -6.83 23.14 -16.81
C GLY A 572 -5.91 22.64 -15.70
N LEU A 573 -6.29 22.92 -14.45
CA LEU A 573 -5.54 22.58 -13.25
C LEU A 573 -6.28 21.55 -12.39
N MET A 574 -5.56 20.56 -11.88
CA MET A 574 -6.07 19.62 -10.89
C MET A 574 -5.55 19.99 -9.51
N ILE A 575 -6.48 20.23 -8.58
CA ILE A 575 -6.17 20.41 -7.16
C ILE A 575 -5.86 19.03 -6.55
N SER A 576 -4.60 18.81 -6.21
CA SER A 576 -4.13 17.59 -5.56
C SER A 576 -4.30 17.66 -4.02
N PRO A 577 -4.69 16.57 -3.34
CA PRO A 577 -4.58 16.44 -1.89
C PRO A 577 -3.16 16.08 -1.40
N SER A 578 -2.12 16.15 -2.24
CA SER A 578 -0.77 15.67 -1.87
C SER A 578 0.37 16.48 -2.54
N TYR A 579 1.57 16.42 -1.94
CA TYR A 579 2.75 17.20 -2.33
C TYR A 579 4.04 16.39 -2.10
N GLY A 580 4.86 16.25 -3.15
CA GLY A 580 6.13 15.52 -3.10
C GLY A 580 5.98 14.03 -2.78
N GLY A 581 4.93 13.38 -3.26
CA GLY A 581 4.55 11.99 -3.00
C GLY A 581 3.05 11.85 -2.73
N GLY A 582 2.51 10.64 -2.87
CA GLY A 582 1.09 10.34 -2.64
C GLY A 582 0.33 9.80 -3.85
N THR A 583 0.94 9.71 -5.03
CA THR A 583 0.49 9.08 -6.29
C THR A 583 -0.74 8.17 -6.21
N ALA A 584 -0.67 7.08 -5.44
CA ALA A 584 -1.74 6.08 -5.35
C ALA A 584 -3.06 6.61 -4.74
N ASN A 585 -3.02 7.74 -4.03
CA ASN A 585 -4.21 8.44 -3.54
C ASN A 585 -4.93 9.17 -4.69
N ILE A 586 -4.18 9.67 -5.68
CA ILE A 586 -4.70 10.34 -6.88
C ILE A 586 -5.26 9.30 -7.86
N GLU A 587 -4.46 8.27 -8.11
CA GLU A 587 -4.83 7.05 -8.86
C GLU A 587 -6.09 6.38 -8.28
N TYR A 588 -6.22 6.31 -6.94
CA TYR A 588 -7.46 5.85 -6.30
C TYR A 588 -8.66 6.73 -6.65
N GLN A 589 -8.53 8.07 -6.56
CA GLN A 589 -9.62 8.98 -6.88
C GLN A 589 -10.05 8.85 -8.35
N GLN A 590 -9.09 8.86 -9.27
CA GLN A 590 -9.34 8.76 -10.72
C GLN A 590 -9.92 7.38 -11.12
N LEU A 591 -9.40 6.26 -10.60
CA LEU A 591 -9.93 4.94 -10.95
C LEU A 591 -11.33 4.68 -10.36
N THR A 592 -11.69 5.25 -9.21
CA THR A 592 -12.93 4.91 -8.47
C THR A 592 -14.00 5.99 -8.48
N GLY A 593 -13.66 7.24 -8.79
CA GLY A 593 -14.55 8.40 -8.61
C GLY A 593 -14.79 8.79 -7.16
N MET A 594 -14.01 8.28 -6.20
CA MET A 594 -14.19 8.49 -4.76
C MET A 594 -13.17 9.49 -4.20
N SER A 595 -13.60 10.69 -3.81
CA SER A 595 -12.73 11.77 -3.38
C SER A 595 -12.08 11.48 -2.03
N MET A 596 -10.79 11.78 -1.94
CA MET A 596 -10.02 11.67 -0.70
C MET A 596 -10.56 12.58 0.41
N ALA A 597 -11.16 13.72 0.07
CA ALA A 597 -11.63 14.71 1.03
C ALA A 597 -12.72 14.19 1.99
N ASN A 598 -13.47 13.15 1.59
CA ASN A 598 -14.55 12.57 2.39
C ASN A 598 -14.07 11.53 3.42
N PHE A 599 -12.82 11.06 3.36
CA PHE A 599 -12.32 10.04 4.27
C PHE A 599 -11.88 10.59 5.62
N ASN A 600 -11.89 9.71 6.62
CA ASN A 600 -11.43 10.02 7.97
C ASN A 600 -9.90 10.11 8.02
N ASP A 601 -9.39 10.93 8.94
CA ASP A 601 -7.96 11.16 9.21
C ASP A 601 -7.12 9.88 9.36
N SER A 602 -7.71 8.78 9.85
CA SER A 602 -7.01 7.48 9.96
C SER A 602 -6.64 6.86 8.60
N LEU A 603 -7.34 7.22 7.52
CA LEU A 603 -7.08 6.73 6.17
C LEU A 603 -6.17 7.70 5.42
N LEU A 604 -4.92 7.33 5.30
CA LEU A 604 -3.86 8.11 4.67
C LEU A 604 -3.39 7.47 3.34
N SER A 605 -3.67 6.18 3.12
CA SER A 605 -3.62 5.53 1.81
C SER A 605 -4.67 4.41 1.65
N PRO A 606 -5.67 4.56 0.76
CA PRO A 606 -6.65 3.52 0.45
C PRO A 606 -6.01 2.22 -0.03
N TYR A 607 -4.91 2.30 -0.78
CA TYR A 607 -4.23 1.14 -1.38
C TYR A 607 -3.58 0.22 -0.34
N GLN A 608 -3.14 0.74 0.80
CA GLN A 608 -2.61 -0.08 1.90
C GLN A 608 -3.66 -0.40 2.98
N GLN A 609 -4.60 0.52 3.23
CA GLN A 609 -5.46 0.47 4.42
C GLN A 609 -6.92 0.05 4.12
N LEU A 610 -7.42 0.33 2.91
CA LEU A 610 -8.81 0.09 2.53
C LEU A 610 -8.97 -1.10 1.57
N ILE A 611 -8.37 -1.03 0.38
CA ILE A 611 -8.53 -2.02 -0.70
C ILE A 611 -8.15 -3.44 -0.28
N PRO A 612 -7.08 -3.67 0.52
CA PRO A 612 -6.73 -5.01 1.00
C PRO A 612 -7.86 -5.70 1.78
N ASN A 613 -8.73 -4.93 2.45
CA ASN A 613 -9.81 -5.42 3.30
C ASN A 613 -11.20 -5.48 2.62
N ARG A 614 -11.31 -5.16 1.32
CA ARG A 614 -12.57 -5.23 0.55
C ARG A 614 -12.70 -6.52 -0.27
N SER A 615 -13.92 -7.06 -0.36
CA SER A 615 -14.23 -8.27 -1.15
C SER A 615 -14.56 -7.96 -2.61
N ASN A 616 -15.17 -6.80 -2.88
CA ASN A 616 -15.39 -6.24 -4.21
C ASN A 616 -15.07 -4.74 -4.16
N VAL A 617 -14.61 -4.18 -5.26
CA VAL A 617 -14.32 -2.74 -5.43
C VAL A 617 -14.76 -2.35 -6.84
N PHE A 618 -15.42 -1.21 -6.97
CA PHE A 618 -15.72 -0.62 -8.28
C PHE A 618 -14.57 0.28 -8.74
N THR A 619 -14.19 0.15 -10.01
CA THR A 619 -13.27 1.02 -10.74
C THR A 619 -13.75 1.16 -12.19
N PHE A 620 -13.57 2.33 -12.82
CA PHE A 620 -14.17 2.63 -14.13
C PHE A 620 -13.68 1.71 -15.26
N ASN A 621 -12.46 1.17 -15.18
CA ASN A 621 -11.94 0.18 -16.14
C ASN A 621 -12.86 -1.04 -16.31
N GLN A 622 -13.63 -1.38 -15.27
CA GLN A 622 -14.58 -2.50 -15.30
C GLN A 622 -15.75 -2.25 -16.28
N MET A 623 -16.01 -1.01 -16.72
CA MET A 623 -16.97 -0.71 -17.79
C MET A 623 -16.52 -1.28 -19.14
N TRP A 624 -15.23 -1.17 -19.47
CA TRP A 624 -14.66 -1.75 -20.70
C TRP A 624 -14.66 -3.27 -20.63
N ASN A 625 -14.35 -3.84 -19.45
CA ASN A 625 -14.47 -5.28 -19.23
C ASN A 625 -15.92 -5.78 -19.42
N GLU A 626 -16.93 -5.08 -18.86
CA GLU A 626 -18.35 -5.40 -19.06
C GLU A 626 -18.71 -5.38 -20.56
N ALA A 627 -18.23 -4.38 -21.29
CA ALA A 627 -18.56 -4.18 -22.70
C ALA A 627 -17.94 -5.20 -23.66
N CYS A 628 -16.85 -5.88 -23.29
CA CYS A 628 -16.13 -6.81 -24.17
C CYS A 628 -16.13 -8.29 -23.73
N GLY A 629 -16.92 -8.67 -22.71
CA GLY A 629 -17.21 -10.07 -22.36
C GLY A 629 -17.03 -10.43 -20.88
N GLY A 630 -16.22 -9.66 -20.15
CA GLY A 630 -16.03 -9.79 -18.70
C GLY A 630 -15.16 -10.96 -18.22
N SER A 631 -14.95 -12.00 -19.04
CA SER A 631 -14.09 -13.15 -18.71
C SER A 631 -12.60 -12.79 -18.79
N GLU A 632 -11.74 -13.57 -18.13
CA GLU A 632 -10.35 -13.73 -18.59
C GLU A 632 -10.32 -14.72 -19.78
N PRO A 633 -9.57 -14.48 -20.87
CA PRO A 633 -8.70 -13.34 -21.18
C PRO A 633 -9.38 -12.28 -22.10
N GLU A 634 -10.69 -12.12 -21.94
CA GLU A 634 -11.52 -11.26 -22.81
C GLU A 634 -11.50 -9.80 -22.35
N GLN A 635 -11.33 -9.55 -21.04
CA GLN A 635 -11.21 -8.23 -20.40
C GLN A 635 -10.29 -7.23 -21.14
N CYS A 636 -10.82 -6.02 -21.32
CA CYS A 636 -10.22 -4.93 -22.10
C CYS A 636 -9.72 -3.77 -21.22
N SER A 637 -9.05 -4.09 -20.11
CA SER A 637 -8.36 -3.09 -19.30
C SER A 637 -6.95 -3.52 -18.90
N ILE A 638 -5.97 -2.71 -19.30
CA ILE A 638 -4.53 -2.98 -19.15
C ILE A 638 -3.85 -1.83 -18.40
N ALA A 639 -2.82 -2.18 -17.63
CA ALA A 639 -2.03 -1.23 -16.86
C ALA A 639 -0.53 -1.34 -17.18
N TYR A 640 0.15 -0.19 -17.15
CA TYR A 640 1.58 -0.02 -17.38
C TYR A 640 2.17 0.82 -16.26
N HIS A 641 3.31 0.38 -15.73
CA HIS A 641 4.10 1.17 -14.79
C HIS A 641 5.58 0.78 -14.92
N PRO A 642 6.49 1.70 -15.30
CA PRO A 642 7.90 1.42 -15.52
C PRO A 642 8.68 1.42 -14.19
N TYR A 643 8.14 0.70 -13.21
CA TYR A 643 8.74 0.45 -11.91
C TYR A 643 8.31 -0.92 -11.36
N PHE A 644 8.70 -1.26 -10.13
CA PHE A 644 8.32 -2.51 -9.49
C PHE A 644 6.84 -2.56 -9.08
N LYS A 645 6.12 -3.62 -9.46
CA LYS A 645 4.66 -3.78 -9.26
C LYS A 645 4.16 -3.70 -7.81
N ASN A 646 5.04 -3.87 -6.83
CA ASN A 646 4.67 -3.84 -5.40
C ASN A 646 4.75 -2.43 -4.77
N LEU A 647 5.23 -1.41 -5.49
CA LEU A 647 5.10 -0.02 -5.04
C LEU A 647 3.60 0.32 -4.86
N TYR A 648 3.25 0.99 -3.76
CA TYR A 648 1.87 1.21 -3.31
C TYR A 648 0.96 -0.06 -3.31
N MET A 649 1.53 -1.27 -3.25
CA MET A 649 0.80 -2.55 -3.37
C MET A 649 -0.01 -2.71 -4.68
N ARG A 650 0.36 -2.04 -5.79
CA ARG A 650 -0.39 -2.08 -7.06
C ARG A 650 -0.66 -3.51 -7.54
N ALA A 651 0.31 -4.42 -7.49
CA ALA A 651 0.16 -5.84 -7.87
C ALA A 651 -1.00 -6.58 -7.18
N PHE A 652 -1.35 -6.21 -5.94
CA PHE A 652 -2.49 -6.78 -5.23
C PHE A 652 -3.79 -6.03 -5.56
N ASN A 653 -3.72 -4.71 -5.64
CA ASN A 653 -4.89 -3.86 -5.82
C ASN A 653 -5.46 -3.95 -7.25
N TYR A 654 -4.61 -4.06 -8.28
CA TYR A 654 -5.01 -4.15 -9.68
C TYR A 654 -5.80 -5.43 -10.00
N VAL A 655 -5.50 -6.54 -9.31
CA VAL A 655 -6.30 -7.77 -9.35
C VAL A 655 -7.71 -7.54 -8.79
N LYS A 656 -7.87 -6.70 -7.75
CA LYS A 656 -9.18 -6.33 -7.20
C LYS A 656 -9.93 -5.31 -8.06
N PHE A 657 -9.21 -4.45 -8.78
CA PHE A 657 -9.76 -3.53 -9.79
C PHE A 657 -10.08 -4.24 -11.12
N LYS A 658 -9.65 -5.50 -11.27
CA LYS A 658 -9.85 -6.34 -12.47
C LYS A 658 -9.23 -5.71 -13.71
N PHE A 659 -7.93 -5.43 -13.66
CA PHE A 659 -7.11 -5.27 -14.86
C PHE A 659 -6.68 -6.66 -15.34
N SER A 660 -6.75 -6.92 -16.66
CA SER A 660 -6.36 -8.21 -17.24
C SER A 660 -4.85 -8.41 -17.32
N ASN A 661 -4.09 -7.31 -17.43
CA ASN A 661 -2.64 -7.32 -17.33
C ASN A 661 -2.12 -6.05 -16.64
N PHE A 662 -0.99 -6.19 -15.94
CA PHE A 662 -0.22 -5.10 -15.33
C PHE A 662 1.26 -5.31 -15.70
N ARG A 663 1.70 -4.63 -16.77
CA ARG A 663 3.06 -4.75 -17.30
C ARG A 663 4.00 -3.82 -16.50
N THR A 664 5.06 -4.41 -15.95
CA THR A 664 6.04 -3.75 -15.08
C THR A 664 7.45 -4.28 -15.32
N LEU A 665 8.47 -3.62 -14.77
CA LEU A 665 9.88 -4.04 -14.92
C LEU A 665 10.14 -5.45 -14.36
N ASP A 666 9.37 -5.86 -13.35
CA ASP A 666 9.46 -7.15 -12.68
C ASP A 666 8.29 -8.12 -13.00
N SER A 667 7.60 -7.93 -14.13
CA SER A 667 6.59 -8.88 -14.60
C SER A 667 7.23 -10.13 -15.21
N VAL A 668 6.80 -11.31 -14.74
CA VAL A 668 7.36 -12.63 -15.16
C VAL A 668 6.87 -13.04 -16.55
N LYS A 669 5.79 -12.42 -17.03
CA LYS A 669 5.31 -12.46 -18.42
C LYS A 669 5.22 -11.02 -18.89
N ASP A 670 5.57 -10.79 -20.15
CA ASP A 670 5.50 -9.49 -20.81
C ASP A 670 6.07 -8.32 -19.94
N PRO A 671 7.31 -8.43 -19.42
CA PRO A 671 7.98 -7.31 -18.78
C PRO A 671 8.21 -6.17 -19.78
N LEU A 672 8.45 -4.98 -19.26
CA LEU A 672 8.87 -3.83 -20.07
C LEU A 672 10.36 -4.01 -20.39
N VAL A 673 10.65 -4.47 -21.62
CA VAL A 673 11.94 -5.08 -21.99
C VAL A 673 12.98 -4.06 -22.47
N ASP A 674 12.56 -3.07 -23.26
CA ASP A 674 13.43 -1.97 -23.67
C ASP A 674 13.33 -0.87 -22.61
N GLN A 675 14.46 -0.50 -22.02
CA GLN A 675 14.50 0.41 -20.88
C GLN A 675 15.51 1.52 -21.16
N ARG A 676 15.05 2.54 -21.88
CA ARG A 676 15.70 3.85 -21.98
C ARG A 676 15.70 4.57 -20.63
N THR A 677 16.44 4.04 -19.66
CA THR A 677 16.72 4.74 -18.41
C THR A 677 17.66 5.90 -18.68
N ASN A 678 17.46 7.03 -18.00
CA ASN A 678 18.53 8.02 -17.90
C ASN A 678 19.60 7.42 -16.95
N PRO A 679 20.85 7.19 -17.40
CA PRO A 679 21.85 6.49 -16.61
C PRO A 679 22.25 7.24 -15.32
N ASN A 680 21.96 8.54 -15.24
CA ASN A 680 22.27 9.36 -14.08
C ASN A 680 21.17 9.32 -12.99
N SER A 681 19.91 9.07 -13.36
CA SER A 681 18.79 8.93 -12.42
C SER A 681 18.39 7.47 -12.13
N GLY A 682 18.67 6.55 -13.07
CA GLY A 682 18.19 5.16 -13.02
C GLY A 682 16.70 5.00 -13.30
N LEU A 683 15.99 6.08 -13.65
CA LEU A 683 14.55 6.07 -13.94
C LEU A 683 14.30 5.93 -15.45
N VAL A 684 13.25 5.18 -15.80
CA VAL A 684 12.79 5.01 -17.19
C VAL A 684 12.17 6.31 -17.68
N GLN A 685 12.48 6.71 -18.92
CA GLN A 685 11.97 7.92 -19.54
C GLN A 685 10.49 7.80 -19.97
N ASP A 686 9.80 8.93 -20.03
CA ASP A 686 8.38 8.98 -20.39
C ASP A 686 8.17 8.63 -21.88
N GLU A 687 9.14 8.92 -22.76
CA GLU A 687 9.20 8.45 -24.15
C GLU A 687 8.99 6.92 -24.26
N GLN A 688 9.79 6.14 -23.53
CA GLN A 688 9.67 4.67 -23.52
C GLN A 688 8.35 4.22 -22.91
N SER A 689 7.92 4.90 -21.84
CA SER A 689 6.65 4.63 -21.16
C SER A 689 5.43 4.84 -22.07
N TYR A 690 5.54 5.75 -23.05
CA TYR A 690 4.56 5.95 -24.11
C TYR A 690 4.70 4.91 -25.23
N GLN A 691 5.92 4.57 -25.65
CA GLN A 691 6.15 3.51 -26.64
C GLN A 691 5.57 2.16 -26.18
N ASP A 692 5.76 1.78 -24.91
CA ASP A 692 5.20 0.55 -24.33
C ASP A 692 3.66 0.48 -24.49
N VAL A 693 2.98 1.63 -24.40
CA VAL A 693 1.54 1.77 -24.63
C VAL A 693 1.19 1.71 -26.12
N ILE A 694 1.95 2.38 -26.99
CA ILE A 694 1.77 2.33 -28.46
C ILE A 694 1.93 0.90 -28.99
N ASP A 695 2.96 0.18 -28.56
CA ASP A 695 3.27 -1.18 -28.98
C ASP A 695 2.22 -2.18 -28.48
N GLY A 696 1.75 -2.01 -27.23
CA GLY A 696 0.61 -2.76 -26.71
C GLY A 696 -0.64 -2.53 -27.54
N LEU A 697 -1.01 -1.26 -27.80
CA LEU A 697 -2.15 -0.87 -28.61
C LEU A 697 -2.06 -1.38 -30.05
N ASN A 698 -0.86 -1.49 -30.63
CA ASN A 698 -0.62 -2.03 -31.96
C ASN A 698 -0.57 -3.57 -32.01
N SER A 699 -0.47 -4.25 -30.87
CA SER A 699 -0.44 -5.72 -30.81
C SER A 699 -1.75 -6.32 -31.34
N SER A 700 -1.67 -7.45 -32.05
CA SER A 700 -2.82 -8.04 -32.76
C SER A 700 -3.99 -8.46 -31.86
N ALA A 701 -3.74 -8.64 -30.55
CA ALA A 701 -4.77 -8.93 -29.55
C ALA A 701 -5.55 -7.69 -29.08
N GLU A 702 -4.92 -6.51 -29.10
CA GLU A 702 -5.44 -5.23 -28.56
C GLU A 702 -5.86 -4.25 -29.67
N GLN A 703 -5.29 -4.37 -30.88
CA GLN A 703 -5.53 -3.51 -32.04
C GLN A 703 -7.01 -3.47 -32.48
N SER A 704 -7.74 -4.58 -32.30
CA SER A 704 -9.16 -4.73 -32.66
C SER A 704 -10.13 -4.39 -31.52
N ARG A 705 -9.64 -4.04 -30.32
CA ARG A 705 -10.47 -3.77 -29.14
C ARG A 705 -10.47 -2.29 -28.76
N ASN A 706 -11.54 -1.86 -28.09
CA ASN A 706 -11.55 -0.62 -27.32
C ASN A 706 -11.05 -0.93 -25.92
N MET A 707 -10.00 -0.24 -25.47
CA MET A 707 -9.28 -0.55 -24.24
C MET A 707 -9.43 0.58 -23.22
N PHE A 708 -9.53 0.23 -21.93
CA PHE A 708 -9.11 1.14 -20.87
C PHE A 708 -7.63 0.93 -20.59
N VAL A 709 -6.81 1.95 -20.77
CA VAL A 709 -5.37 1.90 -20.48
C VAL A 709 -5.07 2.78 -19.27
N GLN A 710 -4.34 2.25 -18.30
CA GLN A 710 -3.77 3.04 -17.21
C GLN A 710 -2.24 3.06 -17.34
N LEU A 711 -1.65 4.24 -17.47
CA LEU A 711 -0.21 4.46 -17.37
C LEU A 711 0.08 5.28 -16.11
N ILE A 712 1.16 4.90 -15.41
CA ILE A 712 1.76 5.67 -14.30
C ILE A 712 3.25 5.78 -14.65
N THR A 713 3.72 6.97 -15.04
CA THR A 713 5.14 7.15 -15.45
C THR A 713 6.08 7.23 -14.24
N MET A 714 7.37 7.51 -14.47
CA MET A 714 8.39 7.60 -13.42
C MET A 714 9.48 8.66 -13.66
N GLN A 715 9.63 9.23 -14.86
CA GLN A 715 10.83 9.98 -15.25
C GLN A 715 11.17 11.13 -14.30
N ASN A 716 10.14 11.84 -13.82
CA ASN A 716 10.30 13.02 -12.97
C ASN A 716 10.12 12.70 -11.47
N HIS A 717 10.27 11.44 -11.04
CA HIS A 717 10.25 11.09 -9.62
C HIS A 717 11.54 11.58 -8.91
N LEU A 718 11.41 11.96 -7.64
CA LEU A 718 12.52 12.32 -6.74
C LEU A 718 13.59 11.19 -6.60
N PRO A 719 14.87 11.50 -6.33
CA PRO A 719 15.45 12.83 -6.10
C PRO A 719 15.62 13.62 -7.41
N TYR A 720 16.22 14.82 -7.35
CA TYR A 720 16.73 15.51 -8.54
C TYR A 720 18.19 15.89 -8.30
N ASN A 721 19.02 15.81 -9.34
CA ASN A 721 20.39 16.32 -9.38
C ASN A 721 20.71 16.68 -10.83
N ASP A 722 21.86 17.31 -11.07
CA ASP A 722 22.34 17.78 -12.38
C ASP A 722 22.62 16.63 -13.39
N TRP A 723 21.54 15.98 -13.83
CA TRP A 723 21.52 14.71 -14.58
C TRP A 723 21.39 14.88 -16.09
N TYR A 724 20.90 16.04 -16.54
CA TYR A 724 20.55 16.30 -17.93
C TYR A 724 21.60 17.20 -18.59
N ALA A 725 22.38 16.64 -19.51
CA ALA A 725 23.32 17.42 -20.31
C ALA A 725 22.58 18.47 -21.16
N GLY A 726 23.13 19.68 -21.25
CA GLY A 726 22.52 20.77 -22.02
C GLY A 726 21.19 21.28 -21.44
N ASN A 727 21.06 21.31 -20.12
CA ASN A 727 19.89 21.88 -19.46
C ASN A 727 19.75 23.39 -19.76
N GLN A 728 18.72 23.78 -20.51
CA GLN A 728 18.45 25.19 -20.83
C GLN A 728 17.80 26.00 -19.69
N PHE A 729 17.42 25.35 -18.59
CA PHE A 729 16.78 25.95 -17.41
C PHE A 729 17.77 26.19 -16.26
N LYS A 730 19.07 26.28 -16.58
CA LYS A 730 20.17 26.39 -15.62
C LYS A 730 21.05 27.62 -15.89
N ASP A 731 21.75 28.10 -14.87
CA ASP A 731 22.61 29.29 -14.94
C ASP A 731 21.82 30.51 -15.46
N ALA A 732 22.18 31.10 -16.62
CA ALA A 732 21.43 32.20 -17.23
C ALA A 732 20.04 31.79 -17.79
N GLY A 733 19.75 30.48 -17.82
CA GLY A 733 18.42 29.94 -18.11
C GLY A 733 17.41 30.14 -16.98
N ASP A 734 17.90 30.19 -15.73
CA ASP A 734 17.11 30.35 -14.51
C ASP A 734 17.11 31.81 -14.03
N THR A 735 15.93 32.39 -13.87
CA THR A 735 15.74 33.75 -13.36
C THR A 735 15.08 33.78 -11.97
N SER A 736 14.97 32.61 -11.32
CA SER A 736 14.39 32.46 -9.99
C SER A 736 15.20 33.18 -8.90
N GLU A 737 14.52 33.90 -8.01
CA GLU A 737 15.14 34.68 -6.94
C GLU A 737 15.04 33.99 -5.56
N ASN A 738 15.96 34.32 -4.66
CA ASN A 738 15.95 33.93 -3.23
C ASN A 738 16.01 32.42 -2.92
N LEU A 739 16.22 31.55 -3.92
CA LEU A 739 16.44 30.11 -3.74
C LEU A 739 17.83 29.79 -3.17
N THR A 740 17.93 28.67 -2.44
CA THR A 740 19.24 28.08 -2.07
C THR A 740 19.85 27.29 -3.24
N ASP A 741 21.18 27.12 -3.31
CA ASP A 741 21.86 26.38 -4.39
C ASP A 741 21.32 24.94 -4.59
N ALA A 742 20.88 24.29 -3.51
CA ALA A 742 20.31 22.95 -3.56
C ALA A 742 18.88 22.96 -4.12
N GLU A 743 18.03 23.85 -3.62
CA GLU A 743 16.67 24.08 -4.13
C GLU A 743 16.71 24.49 -5.60
N ARG A 744 17.63 25.39 -5.98
CA ARG A 744 17.86 25.81 -7.36
C ARG A 744 18.19 24.62 -8.25
N ARG A 745 19.27 23.88 -7.98
CA ARG A 745 19.66 22.69 -8.76
C ARG A 745 18.51 21.71 -8.97
N ASP A 746 17.72 21.46 -7.93
CA ASP A 746 16.62 20.50 -7.99
C ASP A 746 15.48 21.02 -8.89
N ILE A 747 15.21 22.33 -8.84
CA ILE A 747 14.25 23.04 -9.70
C ILE A 747 14.72 23.15 -11.16
N GLU A 748 15.98 23.51 -11.40
CA GLU A 748 16.62 23.53 -12.73
C GLU A 748 16.52 22.12 -13.38
N THR A 749 16.81 21.07 -12.60
CA THR A 749 16.72 19.68 -13.04
C THR A 749 15.29 19.28 -13.36
N TYR A 750 14.36 19.59 -12.45
CA TYR A 750 12.94 19.25 -12.61
C TYR A 750 12.34 19.93 -13.85
N ALA A 751 12.65 21.21 -14.09
CA ALA A 751 12.21 21.93 -15.29
C ALA A 751 12.66 21.24 -16.59
N LYS A 752 13.87 20.67 -16.62
CA LYS A 752 14.36 19.89 -17.76
C LYS A 752 13.65 18.54 -17.92
N GLY A 753 13.31 17.87 -16.82
CA GLY A 753 12.50 16.65 -16.84
C GLY A 753 11.07 16.89 -17.36
N ALA A 754 10.43 17.97 -16.88
CA ALA A 754 9.13 18.42 -17.37
C ALA A 754 9.14 18.74 -18.87
N TYR A 755 10.19 19.41 -19.36
CA TYR A 755 10.38 19.69 -20.79
C TYR A 755 10.57 18.42 -21.64
N ILE A 756 11.34 17.44 -21.16
CA ILE A 756 11.49 16.15 -21.87
C ILE A 756 10.15 15.38 -21.88
N THR A 757 9.36 15.49 -20.82
CA THR A 757 8.00 14.93 -20.75
C THR A 757 7.05 15.63 -21.74
N ASP A 758 7.18 16.95 -21.90
CA ASP A 758 6.41 17.77 -22.85
C ASP A 758 6.69 17.35 -24.31
N GLU A 759 7.98 17.22 -24.67
CA GLU A 759 8.41 16.70 -25.98
C GLU A 759 7.93 15.26 -26.23
N ALA A 760 8.06 14.36 -25.25
CA ALA A 760 7.59 12.98 -25.34
C ALA A 760 6.05 12.90 -25.46
N THR A 761 5.33 13.75 -24.75
CA THR A 761 3.86 13.84 -24.82
C THR A 761 3.41 14.31 -26.20
N GLN A 762 4.13 15.24 -26.83
CA GLN A 762 3.87 15.65 -28.21
C GLN A 762 3.99 14.48 -29.19
N GLN A 763 5.05 13.67 -29.06
CA GLN A 763 5.28 12.51 -29.91
C GLN A 763 4.18 11.45 -29.71
N PHE A 764 3.85 11.13 -28.45
CA PHE A 764 2.78 10.20 -28.11
C PHE A 764 1.41 10.59 -28.69
N LEU A 765 0.99 11.86 -28.54
CA LEU A 765 -0.28 12.32 -29.11
C LEU A 765 -0.26 12.33 -30.65
N ASN A 766 0.89 12.63 -31.27
CA ASN A 766 1.05 12.55 -32.73
C ASN A 766 0.93 11.11 -33.27
N GLU A 767 1.38 10.10 -32.53
CA GLU A 767 1.25 8.68 -32.92
C GLU A 767 -0.17 8.14 -32.67
N LEU A 768 -0.80 8.45 -31.54
CA LEU A 768 -2.22 8.14 -31.30
C LEU A 768 -3.15 8.81 -32.32
N ASN A 769 -2.73 9.94 -32.91
CA ASN A 769 -3.46 10.61 -33.98
C ASN A 769 -3.30 9.97 -35.37
N GLN A 770 -2.37 9.03 -35.54
CA GLN A 770 -2.23 8.22 -36.76
C GLN A 770 -3.04 6.92 -36.70
N MET A 771 -3.66 6.58 -35.57
CA MET A 771 -4.50 5.38 -35.42
C MET A 771 -5.94 5.62 -35.88
N ASP A 772 -6.42 4.84 -36.87
CA ASP A 772 -7.77 4.88 -37.44
C ASP A 772 -8.90 4.37 -36.49
N ARG A 773 -8.78 4.59 -35.18
CA ARG A 773 -9.82 4.26 -34.17
C ARG A 773 -9.95 5.38 -33.13
N PRO A 774 -11.14 5.60 -32.53
CA PRO A 774 -11.32 6.60 -31.47
C PRO A 774 -10.45 6.34 -30.25
N ILE A 775 -9.55 7.27 -29.93
CA ILE A 775 -8.69 7.27 -28.75
C ILE A 775 -8.81 8.62 -28.05
N SER A 776 -8.99 8.60 -26.73
CA SER A 776 -8.82 9.78 -25.87
C SER A 776 -7.78 9.55 -24.79
N VAL A 777 -7.05 10.62 -24.46
CA VAL A 777 -6.03 10.66 -23.40
C VAL A 777 -6.51 11.61 -22.31
N VAL A 778 -6.56 11.11 -21.07
CA VAL A 778 -6.66 11.95 -19.87
C VAL A 778 -5.29 11.97 -19.21
N PHE A 779 -4.54 13.04 -19.45
CA PHE A 779 -3.23 13.26 -18.88
C PHE A 779 -3.35 14.14 -17.65
N TYR A 780 -2.67 13.79 -16.56
CA TYR A 780 -2.64 14.60 -15.34
C TYR A 780 -1.32 14.40 -14.58
N GLY A 781 -0.82 15.48 -13.98
CA GLY A 781 0.12 15.37 -12.87
C GLY A 781 -0.58 14.92 -11.60
N ASP A 782 0.08 14.16 -10.75
CA ASP A 782 -0.49 13.66 -9.49
C ASP A 782 -0.25 14.62 -8.30
N HIS A 783 0.94 15.20 -8.20
CA HIS A 783 1.30 16.25 -7.25
C HIS A 783 2.41 17.15 -7.79
N LEU A 784 2.69 18.27 -7.13
CA LEU A 784 3.96 18.98 -7.36
C LEU A 784 5.13 18.17 -6.77
N PRO A 785 6.34 18.31 -7.33
CA PRO A 785 7.56 17.75 -6.75
C PRO A 785 7.88 18.42 -5.40
N GLY A 786 8.49 17.66 -4.50
CA GLY A 786 8.78 18.05 -3.12
C GLY A 786 9.97 18.99 -2.92
N ILE A 787 10.14 19.99 -3.80
CA ILE A 787 11.40 20.73 -3.99
C ILE A 787 11.30 22.24 -3.78
N TYR A 788 10.19 22.75 -3.24
CA TYR A 788 9.94 24.18 -3.15
C TYR A 788 9.87 24.69 -1.68
N PRO A 789 10.88 24.45 -0.81
CA PRO A 789 10.84 24.90 0.58
C PRO A 789 10.70 26.42 0.74
N THR A 790 11.27 27.22 -0.15
CA THR A 790 11.13 28.69 -0.13
C THR A 790 9.70 29.12 -0.45
N ALA A 791 9.04 28.47 -1.42
CA ALA A 791 7.63 28.73 -1.71
C ALA A 791 6.69 28.19 -0.60
N MET A 792 6.99 27.03 -0.01
CA MET A 792 6.23 26.45 1.12
C MET A 792 6.30 27.31 2.39
N ALA A 793 7.33 28.15 2.55
CA ALA A 793 7.48 29.01 3.72
C ALA A 793 6.37 30.07 3.84
N ASN A 794 5.67 30.40 2.74
CA ASN A 794 4.49 31.25 2.75
C ASN A 794 3.20 30.39 2.70
N PRO A 795 2.34 30.40 3.75
CA PRO A 795 1.11 29.62 3.77
C PRO A 795 0.09 30.04 2.69
N ASP A 796 0.14 31.27 2.19
CA ASP A 796 -0.77 31.74 1.13
C ASP A 796 -0.52 31.01 -0.21
N ASN A 797 0.69 30.48 -0.42
CA ASN A 797 1.05 29.71 -1.62
C ASN A 797 0.45 28.30 -1.65
N ASN A 798 -0.19 27.85 -0.57
CA ASN A 798 -0.55 26.43 -0.37
C ASN A 798 -1.54 25.87 -1.41
N VAL A 799 -2.38 26.69 -2.04
CA VAL A 799 -3.29 26.23 -3.12
C VAL A 799 -2.51 26.00 -4.41
N GLY A 800 -1.72 26.99 -4.86
CA GLY A 800 -0.86 26.88 -6.05
C GLY A 800 0.19 25.77 -5.94
N LEU A 801 0.67 25.49 -4.72
CA LEU A 801 1.56 24.35 -4.46
C LEU A 801 0.88 22.97 -4.54
N HIS A 802 -0.43 22.93 -4.77
CA HIS A 802 -1.21 21.72 -5.04
C HIS A 802 -1.90 21.75 -6.42
N GLU A 803 -1.63 22.74 -7.28
CA GLU A 803 -2.17 22.87 -8.64
C GLU A 803 -1.28 22.21 -9.68
N THR A 804 -1.61 20.98 -10.07
CA THR A 804 -0.96 20.26 -11.18
C THR A 804 -1.64 20.54 -12.51
N ASN A 805 -0.94 20.31 -13.64
CA ASN A 805 -1.55 20.41 -14.96
C ASN A 805 -2.36 19.14 -15.31
N TYR A 806 -3.48 19.31 -16.01
CA TYR A 806 -4.17 18.20 -16.66
C TYR A 806 -4.77 18.60 -18.02
N PHE A 807 -4.99 17.61 -18.88
CA PHE A 807 -5.77 17.76 -20.10
C PHE A 807 -6.55 16.50 -20.46
N ILE A 808 -7.66 16.69 -21.16
CA ILE A 808 -8.44 15.64 -21.83
C ILE A 808 -8.34 15.91 -23.33
N TRP A 809 -7.67 15.04 -24.07
CA TRP A 809 -7.46 15.12 -25.52
C TRP A 809 -8.13 13.96 -26.25
N SER A 810 -8.55 14.17 -27.50
CA SER A 810 -9.12 13.12 -28.35
C SER A 810 -8.52 13.16 -29.76
N ASN A 811 -8.21 11.99 -30.33
CA ASN A 811 -7.61 11.91 -31.67
C ASN A 811 -8.62 12.22 -32.79
N GLN A 812 -8.13 12.48 -34.02
CA GLN A 812 -8.98 12.82 -35.18
C GLN A 812 -10.00 11.74 -35.58
N ALA A 813 -9.78 10.47 -35.21
CA ALA A 813 -10.75 9.40 -35.42
C ALA A 813 -11.96 9.47 -34.45
N SER A 814 -11.82 10.18 -33.32
CA SER A 814 -12.88 10.40 -32.35
C SER A 814 -13.90 11.42 -32.87
N ARG A 815 -15.16 11.00 -33.01
CA ARG A 815 -16.26 11.83 -33.55
C ARG A 815 -17.07 12.49 -32.45
N ASP A 816 -17.73 13.59 -32.79
CA ASP A 816 -18.65 14.35 -31.92
C ASP A 816 -18.02 14.83 -30.60
N VAL A 817 -16.69 15.00 -30.59
CA VAL A 817 -15.92 15.48 -29.44
C VAL A 817 -16.24 16.95 -29.16
N ASN A 818 -16.65 17.25 -27.92
CA ASN A 818 -16.94 18.60 -27.45
C ASN A 818 -15.84 19.07 -26.49
N LYS A 819 -15.10 20.11 -26.86
CA LYS A 819 -14.23 20.82 -25.90
C LYS A 819 -15.08 21.35 -24.74
N LEU A 820 -14.67 21.06 -23.52
CA LEU A 820 -15.37 21.50 -22.32
C LEU A 820 -15.24 23.02 -22.15
N PRO A 821 -16.28 23.71 -21.65
CA PRO A 821 -16.16 25.13 -21.32
C PRO A 821 -15.20 25.32 -20.12
N GLU A 822 -14.59 26.49 -20.01
CA GLU A 822 -13.67 26.84 -18.92
C GLU A 822 -14.29 26.61 -17.53
N SER A 823 -15.59 26.85 -17.37
CA SER A 823 -16.37 26.56 -16.15
C SER A 823 -16.45 25.07 -15.77
N ASN A 824 -16.01 24.16 -16.65
CA ASN A 824 -15.95 22.71 -16.46
C ASN A 824 -14.54 22.13 -16.75
N SER A 825 -13.56 22.96 -17.14
CA SER A 825 -12.17 22.53 -17.36
C SER A 825 -11.14 23.25 -16.49
N GLY A 826 -11.35 24.51 -16.13
CA GLY A 826 -10.35 25.38 -15.50
C GLY A 826 -9.72 24.79 -14.24
N TYR A 827 -10.57 24.32 -13.31
CA TYR A 827 -10.16 23.64 -12.07
C TYR A 827 -10.97 22.36 -11.87
N SER A 828 -10.29 21.29 -11.45
CA SER A 828 -10.94 20.01 -11.12
C SER A 828 -10.20 19.22 -10.03
N SER A 829 -10.66 18.00 -9.76
CA SER A 829 -10.03 17.03 -8.86
C SER A 829 -10.16 15.62 -9.45
N ALA A 830 -9.15 14.76 -9.25
CA ALA A 830 -9.02 13.47 -9.94
C ALA A 830 -10.29 12.59 -9.98
N ASN A 831 -11.14 12.66 -8.95
CA ASN A 831 -12.40 11.92 -8.88
C ASN A 831 -13.46 12.32 -9.94
N PHE A 832 -13.28 13.43 -10.66
CA PHE A 832 -14.22 13.92 -11.68
C PHE A 832 -13.77 13.60 -13.12
N PHE A 833 -12.52 13.23 -13.34
CA PHE A 833 -11.95 13.09 -14.70
C PHE A 833 -12.74 12.15 -15.63
N MET A 834 -13.28 11.03 -15.14
CA MET A 834 -14.09 10.13 -15.99
C MET A 834 -15.45 10.75 -16.37
N ALA A 835 -16.02 11.61 -15.51
CA ALA A 835 -17.27 12.32 -15.81
C ALA A 835 -17.05 13.43 -16.84
N GLN A 836 -15.95 14.17 -16.73
CA GLN A 836 -15.49 15.14 -17.73
C GLN A 836 -15.14 14.47 -19.07
N ALA A 837 -14.41 13.34 -19.05
CA ALA A 837 -14.08 12.57 -20.25
C ALA A 837 -15.34 12.04 -20.95
N ALA A 838 -16.34 11.58 -20.19
CA ALA A 838 -17.64 11.19 -20.74
C ALA A 838 -18.39 12.37 -21.38
N GLU A 839 -18.24 13.59 -20.87
CA GLU A 839 -18.82 14.80 -21.44
C GLU A 839 -18.12 15.22 -22.73
N GLN A 840 -16.78 15.25 -22.73
CA GLN A 840 -15.98 15.57 -23.91
C GLN A 840 -16.21 14.56 -25.05
N LEU A 841 -16.32 13.27 -24.74
CA LEU A 841 -16.63 12.21 -25.72
C LEU A 841 -18.11 12.18 -26.17
N ASN A 842 -18.96 13.11 -25.70
CA ASN A 842 -20.41 13.08 -25.93
C ASN A 842 -21.03 11.70 -25.60
N ALA A 843 -20.51 11.08 -24.55
CA ALA A 843 -20.71 9.68 -24.20
C ALA A 843 -21.69 9.52 -23.02
N LYS A 844 -22.54 8.49 -23.15
CA LYS A 844 -23.55 8.15 -22.14
C LYS A 844 -22.92 7.80 -20.79
N VAL A 845 -23.63 8.19 -19.75
CA VAL A 845 -23.21 8.11 -18.34
C VAL A 845 -24.07 7.11 -17.56
N SER A 846 -23.47 6.53 -16.52
CA SER A 846 -24.19 5.82 -15.47
C SER A 846 -24.78 6.80 -14.43
N PRO A 847 -25.67 6.34 -13.53
CA PRO A 847 -26.15 7.15 -12.41
C PRO A 847 -25.00 7.73 -11.56
N PHE A 848 -23.95 6.94 -11.30
CA PHE A 848 -22.76 7.42 -10.58
C PHE A 848 -22.00 8.52 -11.33
N LEU A 849 -21.77 8.37 -12.64
CA LEU A 849 -21.14 9.43 -13.44
C LEU A 849 -22.01 10.68 -13.53
N THR A 850 -23.34 10.54 -13.48
CA THR A 850 -24.28 11.67 -13.47
C THR A 850 -24.21 12.47 -12.17
N LEU A 851 -24.12 11.78 -11.01
CA LEU A 851 -23.83 12.41 -9.72
C LEU A 851 -22.49 13.17 -9.76
N LEU A 852 -21.44 12.57 -10.34
CA LEU A 852 -20.14 13.20 -10.45
C LEU A 852 -20.16 14.45 -11.34
N SER A 853 -20.82 14.41 -12.52
CA SER A 853 -20.99 15.60 -13.38
C SER A 853 -21.77 16.73 -12.69
N GLN A 854 -22.87 16.41 -11.98
CA GLN A 854 -23.64 17.43 -11.26
C GLN A 854 -22.87 18.03 -10.09
N LEU A 855 -22.16 17.20 -9.31
CA LEU A 855 -21.32 17.68 -8.23
C LEU A 855 -20.18 18.56 -8.75
N HIS A 856 -19.52 18.19 -9.86
CA HIS A 856 -18.46 18.99 -10.47
C HIS A 856 -18.95 20.39 -10.89
N ALA A 857 -20.16 20.49 -11.44
CA ALA A 857 -20.73 21.77 -11.88
C ALA A 857 -21.03 22.77 -10.73
N GLU A 858 -21.12 22.30 -9.48
CA GLU A 858 -21.37 23.13 -8.28
C GLU A 858 -20.16 23.19 -7.32
N VAL A 859 -19.27 22.18 -7.39
CA VAL A 859 -18.06 22.00 -6.58
C VAL A 859 -16.94 21.47 -7.50
N PRO A 860 -16.29 22.35 -8.31
CA PRO A 860 -15.34 21.92 -9.34
C PRO A 860 -14.14 21.15 -8.77
N ALA A 861 -13.54 21.66 -7.69
CA ALA A 861 -12.43 20.99 -7.04
C ALA A 861 -12.58 20.97 -5.52
N MET A 862 -12.18 19.85 -4.90
CA MET A 862 -12.08 19.73 -3.45
C MET A 862 -11.00 18.75 -3.01
N ALA A 863 -10.20 19.17 -2.03
CA ALA A 863 -9.06 18.40 -1.55
C ALA A 863 -8.82 18.62 -0.05
N ARG A 864 -8.07 17.71 0.57
CA ARG A 864 -7.47 17.91 1.90
C ARG A 864 -5.97 17.92 1.71
N PHE A 865 -5.34 19.07 1.93
CA PHE A 865 -3.91 19.27 1.65
C PHE A 865 -3.00 18.54 2.65
N GLY A 866 -1.82 18.14 2.15
CA GLY A 866 -0.69 17.73 2.97
C GLY A 866 -0.03 18.93 3.64
N ASN A 867 0.62 18.72 4.79
CA ASN A 867 1.47 19.74 5.43
C ASN A 867 2.95 19.31 5.50
N SER A 868 3.32 18.25 4.78
CA SER A 868 4.66 17.66 4.80
C SER A 868 4.93 16.81 3.56
N LEU A 869 6.21 16.79 3.14
CA LEU A 869 6.73 16.02 2.01
C LEU A 869 6.32 14.54 2.07
N GLY A 870 5.81 14.01 0.95
CA GLY A 870 5.49 12.58 0.80
C GLY A 870 4.34 12.07 1.67
N SER A 871 3.64 12.97 2.38
CA SER A 871 2.54 12.61 3.26
C SER A 871 1.19 12.94 2.64
N GLY A 872 0.21 12.06 2.88
CA GLY A 872 -1.20 12.45 2.78
C GLY A 872 -1.55 13.49 3.84
N TRP A 873 -2.80 13.95 3.85
CA TRP A 873 -3.22 15.04 4.73
C TRP A 873 -2.96 14.79 6.21
N THR A 874 -2.66 15.86 6.95
CA THR A 874 -2.61 15.77 8.41
C THR A 874 -4.01 15.71 8.99
N ALA A 875 -4.13 15.23 10.23
CA ALA A 875 -5.43 15.10 10.89
C ALA A 875 -6.17 16.43 11.13
N ASN A 876 -5.49 17.58 11.02
CA ASN A 876 -6.10 18.90 11.20
C ASN A 876 -6.40 19.61 9.87
N SER A 877 -6.18 18.97 8.72
CA SER A 877 -6.61 19.49 7.43
C SER A 877 -8.14 19.59 7.36
N SER A 878 -8.65 20.79 7.07
CA SER A 878 -9.98 21.00 6.54
C SER A 878 -10.04 20.57 5.07
N THR A 879 -11.23 20.29 4.56
CA THR A 879 -11.46 20.22 3.12
C THR A 879 -11.41 21.64 2.55
N THR A 880 -10.48 21.90 1.64
CA THR A 880 -10.48 23.06 0.75
C THR A 880 -11.46 22.78 -0.38
N ILE A 881 -12.33 23.73 -0.70
CA ILE A 881 -13.16 23.72 -1.91
C ILE A 881 -12.71 24.91 -2.77
N VAL A 882 -12.55 24.69 -4.06
CA VAL A 882 -12.05 25.67 -5.03
C VAL A 882 -13.07 25.83 -6.15
N ASP A 883 -13.38 27.09 -6.51
CA ASP A 883 -14.31 27.41 -7.61
C ASP A 883 -13.65 27.26 -8.99
N ALA A 884 -14.42 27.46 -10.06
CA ALA A 884 -13.94 27.31 -11.44
C ALA A 884 -12.90 28.38 -11.87
N HIS A 885 -12.55 29.32 -11.00
CA HIS A 885 -11.54 30.37 -11.24
C HIS A 885 -10.32 30.26 -10.30
N GLY A 886 -10.27 29.26 -9.41
CA GLY A 886 -9.17 29.06 -8.45
C GLY A 886 -9.41 29.68 -7.07
N ASN A 887 -10.58 30.28 -6.81
CA ASN A 887 -10.87 30.88 -5.51
C ASN A 887 -11.25 29.81 -4.47
N VAL A 888 -10.63 29.85 -3.29
CA VAL A 888 -11.07 29.03 -2.15
C VAL A 888 -12.40 29.55 -1.62
N ILE A 889 -13.42 28.70 -1.58
CA ILE A 889 -14.77 29.01 -1.08
C ILE A 889 -15.11 28.17 0.16
N PRO A 890 -15.77 28.74 1.20
CA PRO A 890 -16.16 27.99 2.37
C PRO A 890 -17.42 27.13 2.12
N GLU A 891 -17.47 25.91 2.69
CA GLU A 891 -18.63 24.99 2.57
C GLU A 891 -19.96 25.63 3.03
N SER A 892 -19.90 26.68 3.86
CA SER A 892 -21.07 27.46 4.28
C SER A 892 -21.71 28.30 3.16
N SER A 893 -20.93 28.84 2.21
CA SER A 893 -21.44 29.69 1.12
C SER A 893 -21.93 28.91 -0.10
N LEU A 894 -21.77 27.58 -0.11
CA LEU A 894 -22.32 26.71 -1.14
C LEU A 894 -23.85 26.84 -1.26
N SER A 895 -24.40 26.58 -2.44
CA SER A 895 -25.84 26.48 -2.64
C SER A 895 -26.43 25.29 -1.85
N ASP A 896 -27.73 25.33 -1.55
CA ASP A 896 -28.39 24.17 -0.92
C ASP A 896 -28.39 22.93 -1.84
N HIS A 897 -28.30 23.16 -3.17
CA HIS A 897 -28.13 22.12 -4.17
C HIS A 897 -26.74 21.46 -4.10
N ALA A 898 -25.67 22.26 -4.06
CA ALA A 898 -24.29 21.81 -3.85
C ALA A 898 -24.13 21.03 -2.54
N LYS A 899 -24.78 21.50 -1.46
CA LYS A 899 -24.81 20.82 -0.16
C LYS A 899 -25.50 19.46 -0.27
N GLN A 900 -26.65 19.37 -0.94
CA GLN A 900 -27.33 18.08 -1.19
C GLN A 900 -26.47 17.14 -2.06
N LEU A 901 -25.80 17.65 -3.09
CA LEU A 901 -24.89 16.88 -3.94
C LEU A 901 -23.70 16.32 -3.13
N LEU A 902 -23.12 17.13 -2.23
CA LEU A 902 -22.09 16.67 -1.31
C LEU A 902 -22.61 15.62 -0.31
N GLU A 903 -23.84 15.75 0.20
CA GLU A 903 -24.44 14.74 1.09
C GLU A 903 -24.75 13.42 0.35
N ASP A 904 -25.35 13.48 -0.84
CA ASP A 904 -25.60 12.33 -1.72
C ASP A 904 -24.27 11.62 -2.04
N TYR A 905 -23.22 12.38 -2.37
CA TYR A 905 -21.89 11.85 -2.65
C TYR A 905 -21.19 11.25 -1.42
N LYS A 906 -21.26 11.90 -0.25
CA LYS A 906 -20.76 11.36 1.03
C LYS A 906 -21.48 10.05 1.40
N LEU A 907 -22.77 9.92 1.07
CA LEU A 907 -23.57 8.69 1.23
C LEU A 907 -23.17 7.57 0.26
N VAL A 908 -23.02 7.87 -1.04
CA VAL A 908 -22.57 6.94 -2.09
C VAL A 908 -21.17 6.41 -1.78
N GLN A 909 -20.23 7.31 -1.47
CA GLN A 909 -18.87 6.94 -1.12
C GLN A 909 -18.81 6.09 0.14
N TYR A 910 -19.61 6.40 1.17
CA TYR A 910 -19.69 5.52 2.33
C TYR A 910 -20.19 4.11 1.95
N ASP A 911 -21.28 4.00 1.19
CA ASP A 911 -21.88 2.71 0.82
C ASP A 911 -20.89 1.80 0.07
N MET A 912 -20.27 2.34 -0.98
CA MET A 912 -19.39 1.61 -1.89
C MET A 912 -17.98 1.39 -1.31
N ALA A 913 -17.42 2.37 -0.60
CA ALA A 913 -16.06 2.25 -0.07
C ALA A 913 -16.00 1.49 1.26
N VAL A 914 -16.98 1.67 2.17
CA VAL A 914 -16.88 1.13 3.54
C VAL A 914 -18.08 0.37 4.08
N GLY A 915 -19.29 0.65 3.60
CA GLY A 915 -20.58 0.25 4.18
C GLY A 915 -21.04 -1.15 3.77
N LYS A 916 -22.27 -1.24 3.23
CA LYS A 916 -22.92 -2.49 2.80
C LYS A 916 -22.95 -2.68 1.28
N ASN A 917 -22.50 -1.70 0.50
CA ASN A 917 -22.47 -1.72 -0.96
C ASN A 917 -23.87 -2.05 -1.57
N TYR A 918 -24.92 -1.46 -1.03
CA TYR A 918 -26.28 -1.61 -1.55
C TYR A 918 -26.42 -1.12 -3.00
N LEU A 919 -25.67 -0.09 -3.40
CA LEU A 919 -25.67 0.47 -4.75
C LEU A 919 -25.12 -0.53 -5.80
N GLY A 920 -24.30 -1.49 -5.39
CA GLY A 920 -23.83 -2.58 -6.24
C GLY A 920 -24.95 -3.50 -6.74
N ASP A 921 -25.96 -3.75 -5.91
CA ASP A 921 -27.16 -4.50 -6.31
C ASP A 921 -28.05 -3.71 -7.30
N MET A 922 -27.87 -2.39 -7.38
CA MET A 922 -28.76 -1.45 -8.06
C MET A 922 -28.24 -0.98 -9.43
N LYS A 923 -27.18 -1.64 -9.95
CA LYS A 923 -26.49 -1.28 -11.22
C LYS A 923 -26.00 0.19 -11.30
N PHE A 924 -25.88 0.87 -10.16
CA PHE A 924 -25.65 2.32 -10.04
C PHE A 924 -24.42 2.85 -10.80
N THR A 925 -23.42 2.00 -11.03
CA THR A 925 -22.20 2.34 -11.76
C THR A 925 -22.16 1.87 -13.22
N SER A 926 -23.06 0.98 -13.66
CA SER A 926 -23.03 0.42 -15.02
C SER A 926 -23.65 1.39 -16.04
N LEU A 927 -23.14 1.35 -17.28
CA LEU A 927 -23.73 2.06 -18.43
C LEU A 927 -25.03 1.39 -18.90
N ASN A 928 -25.31 0.16 -18.47
CA ASN A 928 -26.50 -0.63 -18.79
C ASN A 928 -27.58 -0.61 -17.68
N TYR A 929 -27.60 0.40 -16.80
CA TYR A 929 -28.46 0.45 -15.61
C TYR A 929 -29.98 0.32 -15.85
N ASN A 930 -30.46 0.60 -17.07
CA ASN A 930 -31.86 0.44 -17.49
C ASN A 930 -32.22 -0.94 -18.09
N LYS A 931 -31.24 -1.86 -18.17
CA LYS A 931 -31.42 -3.28 -18.49
C LYS A 931 -31.28 -4.11 -17.21
#